data_AF-A0A7Y2T8S8-F1
#
_entry.id   AF-A0A7Y2T8S8-F1
#
_cell.length_a   1.000
_cell.length_b   1.000
_cell.length_c   1.000
_cell.angle_alpha   90.00
_cell.angle_beta   90.00
_cell.angle_gamma   90.00
#
_symmetry.space_group_name_H-M   'P 1'
#
loop_
_entity.id
_entity.type
_entity.pdbx_description
1 polymer ?
#
loop_
_entity_poly.entity_id
_entity_poly.type
_entity_poly.pdbx_seq_one_letter_code
_entity_poly.pdbx_strand_id
1 'polypeptide(L)'
;MINCLSGAAQPVVYEDGRLSNGIVEVAFEKDGTFSIHDAKSQEALLSGSRFWLPRGIKGNVVKLSSESIKDVLGNGQRVTLEVSEFDEMGVFGQYGRTSAKRVYTYALYENQPALVCGFGLKLPNFLSYRLRESTPLAGGQLFGGQTMEKAMTLNGSAGAIKTRVTPGLDRRSANSLMLTGVVEGKRRSVVWGGLGNEAFGKFALLQNGSPSFYAQDPIGRLVDEEELYLPKDTFYIDVHTREPFEALERYGLTMRKANNASPNVYDFPVLCGWSVGAISKLPDVNNSAKLIDELKHANQCGLTKYTKVSLRLEPDKYHNDTEQGWWDDAHMQKFKHLVEPYETISKWSQAMNAHHGVPYIYMQLGMPSDDFVRKYPQYMLFNDGSEVDRVTPQRPGKRKSRNKHPHHQPYVSYDYTDKEFSKHFVKVWSKLHQDGIQGVKVDYPASAWRPEGGFDDRYATTNSAYRRAYIMLREAFGKEGLIDERNLGESSRPCLDVTAGIVDTQRTWADSNKYVPAMISISGLRWYKNRTVFNYYADTKAVHGCSQKIRQSLLTMTYLSSGRVDLATSFSLFTPEITHDFSRIYPHYKEAKTARPLDAFTGVADPQVYDLELTPDWHQITFYNTSGEKAEVSTAISGQRVDNAIGLDPQAHYHAYEFWTNQYLGKLPGSARIGRDLEPNHCAMVSVRKVQGHPQVISTNRHILQGWVELKDVRWNAKSRILAGTASVIGGEPFEIVVADNEAKALKLEAKGAKADLSAHPVAGLSRLTLSAAENTEVLWSLQYE
;
A
#
# COMPACT_ATOMS: atom_id res chain seq x y z
N MET A 1 -9.89 -5.36 -14.87
CA MET A 1 -11.34 -5.27 -14.64
C MET A 1 -11.81 -6.68 -14.39
N ILE A 2 -12.25 -6.99 -13.17
CA ILE A 2 -12.78 -8.32 -12.82
C ILE A 2 -14.12 -8.45 -13.56
N ASN A 3 -14.24 -9.45 -14.44
CA ASN A 3 -15.52 -9.82 -15.04
C ASN A 3 -16.47 -10.19 -13.90
N CYS A 4 -17.29 -9.23 -13.49
CA CYS A 4 -18.43 -9.49 -12.65
C CYS A 4 -19.43 -10.32 -13.47
N LEU A 5 -19.80 -11.47 -12.93
CA LEU A 5 -20.95 -12.25 -13.36
C LEU A 5 -22.11 -11.29 -13.65
N SER A 6 -22.54 -11.23 -14.92
CA SER A 6 -23.62 -10.37 -15.42
C SER A 6 -25.01 -10.89 -15.03
N GLY A 7 -25.16 -11.38 -13.80
CA GLY A 7 -26.46 -11.60 -13.18
C GLY A 7 -26.94 -10.30 -12.53
N ALA A 8 -28.22 -9.96 -12.65
CA ALA A 8 -28.81 -8.89 -11.86
C ALA A 8 -28.49 -9.11 -10.38
N ALA A 9 -27.98 -8.07 -9.70
CA ALA A 9 -27.67 -8.14 -8.29
C ALA A 9 -28.92 -8.56 -7.52
N GLN A 10 -28.85 -9.67 -6.77
CA GLN A 10 -29.95 -10.04 -5.89
C GLN A 10 -29.95 -9.09 -4.69
N PRO A 11 -31.11 -8.56 -4.28
CA PRO A 11 -31.21 -7.73 -3.09
C PRO A 11 -30.81 -8.57 -1.86
N VAL A 12 -30.17 -7.93 -0.89
CA VAL A 12 -29.87 -8.58 0.38
C VAL A 12 -31.15 -8.65 1.22
N VAL A 13 -31.50 -9.85 1.70
CA VAL A 13 -32.71 -10.09 2.48
C VAL A 13 -32.38 -10.63 3.87
N TYR A 14 -33.22 -10.29 4.84
CA TYR A 14 -33.18 -10.88 6.18
C TYR A 14 -34.55 -11.46 6.53
N GLU A 15 -34.66 -12.79 6.53
CA GLU A 15 -35.90 -13.54 6.77
C GLU A 15 -35.59 -14.77 7.63
N ASP A 16 -36.48 -15.11 8.57
CA ASP A 16 -36.37 -16.30 9.43
C ASP A 16 -34.99 -16.53 10.09
N GLY A 17 -34.35 -15.44 10.55
CA GLY A 17 -33.04 -15.53 11.19
C GLY A 17 -31.85 -15.60 10.23
N ARG A 18 -32.07 -15.48 8.92
CA ARG A 18 -31.06 -15.67 7.88
C ARG A 18 -30.84 -14.38 7.08
N LEU A 19 -29.58 -13.95 6.97
CA LEU A 19 -29.14 -12.83 6.16
C LEU A 19 -28.50 -13.36 4.87
N SER A 20 -29.07 -13.09 3.69
CA SER A 20 -28.60 -13.66 2.41
C SER A 20 -28.48 -12.62 1.32
N ASN A 21 -27.45 -12.75 0.47
CA ASN A 21 -27.26 -11.95 -0.74
C ASN A 21 -27.15 -12.81 -2.02
N GLY A 22 -27.56 -14.08 -1.96
CA GLY A 22 -27.48 -15.02 -3.08
C GLY A 22 -26.08 -15.57 -3.38
N ILE A 23 -25.05 -15.09 -2.67
CA ILE A 23 -23.67 -15.64 -2.71
C ILE A 23 -23.39 -16.42 -1.43
N VAL A 24 -23.63 -15.78 -0.29
CA VAL A 24 -23.55 -16.40 1.04
C VAL A 24 -24.83 -16.14 1.81
N GLU A 25 -25.12 -17.03 2.74
CA GLU A 25 -26.18 -16.89 3.73
C GLU A 25 -25.57 -16.97 5.14
N VAL A 26 -25.97 -16.07 6.03
CA VAL A 26 -25.56 -16.06 7.44
C VAL A 26 -26.78 -16.38 8.30
N ALA A 27 -26.77 -17.54 8.94
CA ALA A 27 -27.83 -17.98 9.85
C ALA A 27 -27.48 -17.58 11.30
N PHE A 28 -28.38 -16.89 11.97
CA PHE A 28 -28.22 -16.43 13.36
C PHE A 28 -29.10 -17.23 14.31
N GLU A 29 -28.49 -17.74 15.37
CA GLU A 29 -29.18 -18.34 16.50
C GLU A 29 -29.60 -17.29 17.52
N LYS A 30 -30.60 -17.61 18.34
CA LYS A 30 -31.12 -16.71 19.40
C LYS A 30 -30.06 -16.31 20.42
N ASP A 31 -29.05 -17.16 20.63
CA ASP A 31 -27.98 -16.88 21.57
C ASP A 31 -26.86 -16.01 20.96
N GLY A 32 -26.94 -15.65 19.68
CA GLY A 32 -25.96 -14.83 18.97
C GLY A 32 -24.86 -15.62 18.27
N THR A 33 -24.88 -16.96 18.37
CA THR A 33 -24.07 -17.82 17.50
C THR A 33 -24.53 -17.66 16.06
N PHE A 34 -23.60 -17.68 15.10
CA PHE A 34 -23.94 -17.63 13.69
C PHE A 34 -23.04 -18.56 12.85
N SER A 35 -23.56 -18.92 11.67
CA SER A 35 -22.87 -19.74 10.68
C SER A 35 -22.99 -19.09 9.30
N ILE A 36 -21.95 -19.22 8.47
CA ILE A 36 -21.93 -18.74 7.08
C ILE A 36 -21.99 -19.95 6.15
N HIS A 37 -22.92 -19.93 5.22
CA HIS A 37 -23.15 -20.97 4.22
C HIS A 37 -22.99 -20.42 2.81
N ASP A 38 -22.56 -21.25 1.87
CA ASP A 38 -22.69 -20.96 0.45
C ASP A 38 -24.17 -20.94 0.08
N ALA A 39 -24.68 -19.83 -0.46
CA ALA A 39 -26.13 -19.67 -0.65
C ALA A 39 -26.72 -20.68 -1.64
N LYS A 40 -25.93 -21.19 -2.58
CA LYS A 40 -26.40 -22.09 -3.64
C LYS A 40 -26.29 -23.55 -3.24
N SER A 41 -25.14 -23.95 -2.71
CA SER A 41 -24.86 -25.34 -2.35
C SER A 41 -25.21 -25.68 -0.91
N GLN A 42 -25.47 -24.67 -0.08
CA GLN A 42 -25.68 -24.79 1.37
C GLN A 42 -24.48 -25.37 2.12
N GLU A 43 -23.30 -25.46 1.47
CA GLU A 43 -22.04 -25.85 2.09
C GLU A 43 -21.75 -24.94 3.29
N ALA A 44 -21.48 -25.53 4.45
CA ALA A 44 -21.08 -24.80 5.64
C ALA A 44 -19.65 -24.26 5.47
N LEU A 45 -19.49 -22.94 5.33
CA LEU A 45 -18.20 -22.28 5.15
C LEU A 45 -17.57 -21.87 6.48
N LEU A 46 -18.40 -21.45 7.44
CA LEU A 46 -18.02 -21.19 8.83
C LEU A 46 -19.19 -21.62 9.73
N SER A 47 -18.92 -22.39 10.77
CA SER A 47 -19.97 -22.91 11.65
C SER A 47 -19.74 -22.54 13.10
N GLY A 48 -20.78 -22.05 13.77
CA GLY A 48 -20.77 -21.88 15.22
C GLY A 48 -19.82 -20.78 15.74
N SER A 49 -19.63 -19.71 14.97
CA SER A 49 -18.88 -18.53 15.42
C SER A 49 -19.76 -17.60 16.25
N ARG A 50 -19.15 -16.79 17.11
CA ARG A 50 -19.86 -15.80 17.93
C ARG A 50 -18.95 -14.65 18.28
N PHE A 51 -19.50 -13.51 18.70
CA PHE A 51 -18.72 -12.51 19.43
C PHE A 51 -18.17 -13.07 20.76
N TRP A 52 -17.15 -12.43 21.31
CA TRP A 52 -16.61 -12.76 22.62
C TRP A 52 -16.60 -11.53 23.54
N LEU A 53 -17.08 -11.72 24.77
CA LEU A 53 -16.96 -10.74 25.84
C LEU A 53 -15.67 -10.94 26.64
N PRO A 54 -15.18 -9.90 27.34
CA PRO A 54 -14.05 -10.05 28.25
C PRO A 54 -14.24 -11.19 29.26
N ARG A 55 -13.11 -11.77 29.71
CA ARG A 55 -13.06 -12.83 30.76
C ARG A 55 -13.77 -14.15 30.45
N GLY A 56 -14.10 -14.46 29.19
CA GLY A 56 -14.72 -15.75 28.88
C GLY A 56 -16.25 -15.78 29.00
N ILE A 57 -16.89 -14.64 29.30
CA ILE A 57 -18.33 -14.58 29.50
C ILE A 57 -19.05 -14.70 28.15
N LYS A 58 -20.12 -15.50 28.08
CA LYS A 58 -20.89 -15.67 26.84
C LYS A 58 -21.77 -14.45 26.51
N GLY A 59 -22.33 -13.79 27.53
CA GLY A 59 -23.31 -12.70 27.36
C GLY A 59 -24.68 -13.19 26.90
N ASN A 60 -25.71 -12.38 27.11
CA ASN A 60 -27.07 -12.72 26.70
C ASN A 60 -27.53 -11.75 25.60
N VAL A 61 -27.89 -12.28 24.43
CA VAL A 61 -28.52 -11.48 23.37
C VAL A 61 -29.93 -11.11 23.85
N VAL A 62 -30.15 -9.83 24.12
CA VAL A 62 -31.43 -9.30 24.61
C VAL A 62 -32.28 -8.69 23.50
N LYS A 63 -31.65 -8.37 22.36
CA LYS A 63 -32.35 -7.88 21.18
C LYS A 63 -31.58 -8.26 19.93
N LEU A 64 -32.32 -8.74 18.93
CA LEU A 64 -31.85 -8.90 17.55
C LEU A 64 -32.77 -8.06 16.67
N SER A 65 -32.20 -7.25 15.79
CA SER A 65 -32.95 -6.47 14.80
C SER A 65 -32.19 -6.41 13.48
N SER A 66 -32.88 -6.17 12.38
CA SER A 66 -32.27 -5.94 11.07
C SER A 66 -32.73 -4.63 10.45
N GLU A 67 -31.88 -4.02 9.65
CA GLU A 67 -32.20 -2.82 8.89
C GLU A 67 -31.52 -2.84 7.51
N SER A 68 -32.15 -2.20 6.52
CA SER A 68 -31.51 -1.95 5.24
C SER A 68 -30.50 -0.82 5.37
N ILE A 69 -29.33 -0.98 4.74
CA ILE A 69 -28.25 0.00 4.79
C ILE A 69 -27.81 0.37 3.38
N LYS A 70 -27.31 1.61 3.24
CA LYS A 70 -26.68 2.09 2.03
C LYS A 70 -25.49 2.97 2.40
N ASP A 71 -24.29 2.51 2.11
CA ASP A 71 -23.05 3.21 2.41
C ASP A 71 -22.02 3.07 1.28
N VAL A 72 -20.75 3.37 1.55
CA VAL A 72 -19.65 3.32 0.58
C VAL A 72 -19.39 1.94 -0.02
N LEU A 73 -19.87 0.87 0.62
CA LEU A 73 -19.78 -0.50 0.12
C LEU A 73 -20.96 -0.89 -0.77
N GLY A 74 -22.03 -0.09 -0.78
CA GLY A 74 -23.21 -0.27 -1.62
C GLY A 74 -24.49 -0.42 -0.82
N ASN A 75 -25.53 -1.00 -1.44
CA ASN A 75 -26.74 -1.39 -0.74
C ASN A 75 -26.51 -2.73 -0.01
N GLY A 76 -27.12 -2.87 1.15
CA GLY A 76 -27.00 -4.08 1.95
C GLY A 76 -28.06 -4.16 3.03
N GLN A 77 -27.93 -5.18 3.87
CA GLN A 77 -28.78 -5.39 5.05
C GLN A 77 -27.88 -5.70 6.24
N ARG A 78 -28.16 -5.10 7.39
CA ARG A 78 -27.40 -5.21 8.63
C ARG A 78 -28.25 -5.83 9.72
N VAL A 79 -27.73 -6.87 10.35
CA VAL A 79 -28.26 -7.45 11.59
C VAL A 79 -27.50 -6.84 12.76
N THR A 80 -28.22 -6.43 13.80
CA THR A 80 -27.69 -5.82 15.02
C THR A 80 -28.10 -6.65 16.23
N LEU A 81 -27.12 -7.08 17.01
CA LEU A 81 -27.28 -7.78 18.28
C LEU A 81 -27.01 -6.80 19.44
N GLU A 82 -27.98 -6.58 20.33
CA GLU A 82 -27.74 -5.98 21.63
C GLU A 82 -27.50 -7.09 22.66
N VAL A 83 -26.32 -7.09 23.26
CA VAL A 83 -25.88 -8.11 24.22
C VAL A 83 -25.77 -7.49 25.59
N SER A 84 -26.57 -7.99 26.54
CA SER A 84 -26.37 -7.66 27.94
C SER A 84 -25.20 -8.49 28.47
N GLU A 85 -24.29 -7.81 29.14
CA GLU A 85 -23.37 -8.45 30.05
C GLU A 85 -24.21 -9.06 31.20
N PHE A 86 -23.73 -10.14 31.83
CA PHE A 86 -24.28 -10.57 33.12
C PHE A 86 -24.09 -9.42 34.13
N ASP A 87 -24.74 -9.44 35.29
CA ASP A 87 -24.70 -8.35 36.30
C ASP A 87 -23.32 -8.16 36.97
N GLU A 88 -22.24 -8.01 36.19
CA GLU A 88 -20.87 -7.74 36.67
C GLU A 88 -20.78 -6.44 37.47
N MET A 89 -21.76 -5.55 37.32
CA MET A 89 -21.82 -4.24 37.96
C MET A 89 -22.77 -4.19 39.18
N GLY A 90 -23.48 -5.28 39.51
CA GLY A 90 -24.38 -5.34 40.66
C GLY A 90 -25.54 -4.31 40.61
N VAL A 91 -25.95 -3.90 39.41
CA VAL A 91 -26.99 -2.88 39.17
C VAL A 91 -28.34 -3.49 38.83
N PHE A 92 -28.40 -4.80 38.62
CA PHE A 92 -29.66 -5.50 38.40
C PHE A 92 -30.55 -5.39 39.66
N GLY A 93 -31.70 -4.73 39.53
CA GLY A 93 -32.66 -4.53 40.62
C GLY A 93 -32.58 -3.17 41.33
N GLN A 94 -31.68 -2.26 40.95
CA GLN A 94 -31.70 -0.88 41.44
C GLN A 94 -32.73 -0.04 40.67
N TYR A 95 -33.66 0.59 41.38
CA TYR A 95 -34.76 1.36 40.78
C TYR A 95 -34.24 2.45 39.83
N GLY A 96 -34.69 2.42 38.57
CA GLY A 96 -34.35 3.41 37.54
C GLY A 96 -33.01 3.20 36.81
N ARG A 97 -32.31 2.08 37.01
CA ARG A 97 -31.02 1.78 36.36
C ARG A 97 -31.12 0.59 35.39
N THR A 98 -30.61 0.75 34.16
CA THR A 98 -30.51 -0.32 33.13
C THR A 98 -29.07 -0.74 32.89
N SER A 99 -28.81 -1.97 32.44
CA SER A 99 -27.43 -2.42 32.17
C SER A 99 -26.87 -1.81 30.88
N ALA A 100 -25.55 -1.59 30.85
CA ALA A 100 -24.82 -1.34 29.62
C ALA A 100 -24.95 -2.53 28.66
N LYS A 101 -25.04 -2.25 27.36
CA LYS A 101 -25.12 -3.29 26.34
C LYS A 101 -24.00 -3.16 25.33
N ARG A 102 -23.34 -4.28 25.05
CA ARG A 102 -22.47 -4.38 23.87
C ARG A 102 -23.35 -4.47 22.63
N VAL A 103 -22.92 -3.83 21.57
CA VAL A 103 -23.61 -3.89 20.27
C VAL A 103 -22.67 -4.57 19.28
N TYR A 104 -23.18 -5.55 18.54
CA TYR A 104 -22.47 -6.19 17.44
C TYR A 104 -23.32 -6.08 16.18
N THR A 105 -22.68 -5.77 15.06
CA THR A 105 -23.38 -5.64 13.78
C THR A 105 -22.76 -6.57 12.74
N TYR A 106 -23.61 -7.14 11.89
CA TYR A 106 -23.23 -8.08 10.84
C TYR A 106 -23.97 -7.71 9.56
N ALA A 107 -23.25 -7.31 8.53
CA ALA A 107 -23.82 -6.79 7.28
C ALA A 107 -23.33 -7.56 6.07
N LEU A 108 -24.26 -7.86 5.16
CA LEU A 108 -23.98 -8.27 3.80
C LEU A 108 -24.35 -7.15 2.84
N TYR A 109 -23.59 -7.05 1.75
CA TYR A 109 -23.83 -6.12 0.65
C TYR A 109 -24.11 -6.88 -0.64
N GLU A 110 -24.81 -6.23 -1.55
CA GLU A 110 -25.05 -6.75 -2.90
C GLU A 110 -23.71 -7.05 -3.60
N ASN A 111 -23.60 -8.22 -4.22
CA ASN A 111 -22.41 -8.65 -4.97
C ASN A 111 -21.10 -8.78 -4.16
N GLN A 112 -21.17 -8.89 -2.84
CA GLN A 112 -20.00 -9.09 -1.98
C GLN A 112 -20.11 -10.38 -1.17
N PRO A 113 -19.19 -11.35 -1.32
CA PRO A 113 -19.22 -12.60 -0.54
C PRO A 113 -18.89 -12.41 0.95
N ALA A 114 -18.39 -11.23 1.34
CA ALA A 114 -17.84 -11.00 2.67
C ALA A 114 -18.89 -10.51 3.66
N LEU A 115 -18.81 -11.03 4.88
CA LEU A 115 -19.54 -10.50 6.03
C LEU A 115 -18.74 -9.35 6.65
N VAL A 116 -19.37 -8.18 6.71
CA VAL A 116 -18.80 -7.00 7.40
C VAL A 116 -19.30 -6.98 8.83
N CYS A 117 -18.37 -6.96 9.79
CA CYS A 117 -18.70 -7.02 11.21
C CYS A 117 -18.33 -5.72 11.90
N GLY A 118 -19.24 -5.13 12.66
CA GLY A 118 -19.00 -3.95 13.49
C GLY A 118 -19.25 -4.24 14.97
N PHE A 119 -18.92 -3.27 15.80
CA PHE A 119 -19.14 -3.33 17.24
C PHE A 119 -19.49 -1.96 17.79
N GLY A 120 -19.93 -1.90 19.04
CA GLY A 120 -20.21 -0.66 19.74
C GLY A 120 -20.66 -0.88 21.17
N LEU A 121 -21.10 0.21 21.79
CA LEU A 121 -21.57 0.25 23.16
C LEU A 121 -22.83 1.11 23.24
N LYS A 122 -23.83 0.62 23.95
CA LYS A 122 -25.06 1.36 24.26
C LYS A 122 -25.15 1.50 25.77
N LEU A 123 -25.08 2.74 26.25
CA LEU A 123 -25.05 3.00 27.67
C LEU A 123 -26.42 3.44 28.23
N PRO A 124 -26.67 3.11 29.51
CA PRO A 124 -27.84 3.57 30.23
C PRO A 124 -27.66 5.02 30.70
N ASN A 125 -28.64 5.56 31.42
CA ASN A 125 -28.74 6.97 31.82
C ASN A 125 -27.93 7.41 33.05
N PHE A 126 -26.96 6.62 33.54
CA PHE A 126 -26.33 6.90 34.84
C PHE A 126 -24.82 6.68 34.93
N LEU A 127 -24.15 6.18 33.88
CA LEU A 127 -22.69 5.99 33.87
C LEU A 127 -22.12 6.10 32.45
N SER A 128 -20.97 6.76 32.33
CA SER A 128 -20.13 6.79 31.13
C SER A 128 -19.03 5.70 31.21
N TYR A 129 -18.66 5.09 30.08
CA TYR A 129 -17.69 3.98 30.01
C TYR A 129 -16.62 4.25 28.97
N ARG A 130 -15.41 3.71 29.12
CA ARG A 130 -14.42 3.66 28.04
C ARG A 130 -14.46 2.32 27.32
N LEU A 131 -14.89 2.33 26.06
CA LEU A 131 -14.77 1.19 25.17
C LEU A 131 -13.31 1.05 24.74
N ARG A 132 -12.60 0.06 25.30
CA ARG A 132 -11.17 -0.21 25.01
C ARG A 132 -10.95 -1.40 24.09
N GLU A 133 -11.86 -2.38 24.13
CA GLU A 133 -11.74 -3.61 23.36
C GLU A 133 -13.10 -4.18 22.98
N SER A 134 -13.12 -4.91 21.87
CA SER A 134 -14.28 -5.67 21.41
C SER A 134 -13.85 -6.81 20.47
N THR A 135 -14.49 -7.97 20.59
CA THR A 135 -14.22 -9.15 19.76
C THR A 135 -15.49 -9.57 19.04
N PRO A 136 -15.77 -9.06 17.82
CA PRO A 136 -17.03 -9.37 17.12
C PRO A 136 -17.08 -10.77 16.49
N LEU A 137 -15.92 -11.42 16.31
CA LEU A 137 -15.82 -12.80 15.83
C LEU A 137 -14.76 -13.56 16.62
N ALA A 138 -15.20 -14.65 17.22
CA ALA A 138 -14.40 -15.63 17.94
C ALA A 138 -14.97 -17.03 17.72
N GLY A 139 -14.07 -18.01 17.74
CA GLY A 139 -14.45 -19.41 17.64
C GLY A 139 -15.08 -19.79 16.28
N GLY A 140 -15.67 -20.98 16.26
CA GLY A 140 -16.26 -21.59 15.08
C GLY A 140 -15.29 -22.44 14.26
N GLN A 141 -15.86 -23.23 13.36
CA GLN A 141 -15.14 -24.20 12.54
C GLN A 141 -15.26 -23.81 11.06
N LEU A 142 -14.12 -23.69 10.38
CA LEU A 142 -14.09 -23.48 8.94
C LEU A 142 -14.50 -24.76 8.20
N PHE A 143 -15.23 -24.60 7.10
CA PHE A 143 -15.57 -25.68 6.16
C PHE A 143 -16.21 -26.90 6.85
N GLY A 144 -17.16 -26.66 7.77
CA GLY A 144 -17.86 -27.71 8.52
C GLY A 144 -16.96 -28.55 9.43
N GLY A 145 -15.78 -28.05 9.82
CA GLY A 145 -14.83 -28.78 10.65
C GLY A 145 -14.01 -29.83 9.91
N GLN A 146 -14.08 -29.86 8.58
CA GLN A 146 -13.29 -30.76 7.76
C GLN A 146 -11.80 -30.46 7.86
N THR A 147 -10.97 -31.49 7.71
CA THR A 147 -9.52 -31.34 7.74
C THR A 147 -9.02 -30.55 6.53
N MET A 148 -8.22 -29.51 6.80
CA MET A 148 -7.53 -28.75 5.76
C MET A 148 -6.11 -29.27 5.57
N GLU A 149 -5.84 -29.81 4.39
CA GLU A 149 -4.51 -30.20 3.96
C GLU A 149 -3.74 -29.01 3.38
N LYS A 150 -2.41 -29.05 3.47
CA LYS A 150 -1.51 -28.04 2.89
C LYS A 150 -1.90 -26.61 3.30
N ALA A 151 -2.37 -26.45 4.53
CA ALA A 151 -2.77 -25.16 5.10
C ALA A 151 -1.58 -24.20 5.12
N MET A 152 -1.77 -23.04 4.54
CA MET A 152 -0.81 -21.93 4.52
C MET A 152 -1.52 -20.65 4.90
N THR A 153 -0.85 -19.84 5.72
CA THR A 153 -1.35 -18.54 6.14
C THR A 153 -0.47 -17.42 5.60
N LEU A 154 -1.05 -16.23 5.41
CA LEU A 154 -0.34 -14.99 5.12
C LEU A 154 -0.71 -13.93 6.18
N ASN A 155 0.29 -13.30 6.80
CA ASN A 155 0.04 -12.15 7.68
C ASN A 155 -0.15 -10.86 6.87
N GLY A 156 -1.11 -10.03 7.28
CA GLY A 156 -1.39 -8.74 6.67
C GLY A 156 -0.94 -7.55 7.51
N SER A 157 0.17 -7.66 8.25
CA SER A 157 0.68 -6.58 9.12
C SER A 157 1.12 -5.34 8.32
N ALA A 158 1.30 -4.20 9.00
CA ALA A 158 1.79 -2.94 8.40
C ALA A 158 3.29 -2.70 8.67
N GLY A 159 3.80 -1.56 8.21
CA GLY A 159 5.17 -1.10 8.50
C GLY A 159 6.25 -2.12 8.12
N ALA A 160 7.34 -2.14 8.89
CA ALA A 160 8.50 -3.01 8.67
C ALA A 160 8.34 -4.46 9.18
N ILE A 161 7.13 -4.88 9.58
CA ILE A 161 6.89 -6.27 9.99
C ILE A 161 7.12 -7.19 8.80
N LYS A 162 7.88 -8.26 9.01
CA LYS A 162 8.13 -9.27 7.99
C LYS A 162 6.81 -9.89 7.52
N THR A 163 6.47 -9.71 6.25
CA THR A 163 5.33 -10.38 5.61
C THR A 163 5.78 -11.75 5.13
N ARG A 164 5.05 -12.83 5.47
CA ARG A 164 5.41 -14.21 5.13
C ARG A 164 4.20 -15.09 4.89
N VAL A 165 4.35 -16.02 3.95
CA VAL A 165 3.51 -17.21 3.90
C VAL A 165 4.13 -18.27 4.82
N THR A 166 3.33 -18.88 5.69
CA THR A 166 3.80 -19.93 6.61
C THR A 166 2.78 -21.07 6.68
N PRO A 167 3.22 -22.33 6.72
CA PRO A 167 2.29 -23.45 6.90
C PRO A 167 1.65 -23.42 8.29
N GLY A 168 0.49 -24.04 8.41
CA GLY A 168 -0.18 -24.31 9.69
C GLY A 168 -1.50 -23.57 9.89
N LEU A 169 -2.12 -23.87 11.03
CA LEU A 169 -3.46 -23.44 11.41
C LEU A 169 -3.45 -22.55 12.68
N ASP A 170 -2.29 -21.96 12.99
CA ASP A 170 -2.10 -21.06 14.13
C ASP A 170 -1.31 -19.84 13.69
N ARG A 171 -1.89 -18.66 13.88
CA ARG A 171 -1.23 -17.40 13.57
C ARG A 171 -1.88 -16.21 14.25
N ARG A 172 -1.09 -15.19 14.56
CA ARG A 172 -1.57 -13.86 14.95
C ARG A 172 -0.97 -12.81 14.04
N SER A 173 -1.79 -11.84 13.63
CA SER A 173 -1.32 -10.68 12.88
C SER A 173 -2.10 -9.44 13.30
N ALA A 174 -1.40 -8.30 13.35
CA ALA A 174 -2.08 -7.02 13.26
C ALA A 174 -2.77 -6.88 11.88
N ASN A 175 -3.86 -6.12 11.86
CA ASN A 175 -4.71 -5.79 10.72
C ASN A 175 -5.46 -6.99 10.13
N SER A 176 -4.79 -7.94 9.48
CA SER A 176 -5.47 -9.05 8.80
C SER A 176 -4.66 -10.34 8.71
N LEU A 177 -5.36 -11.42 8.41
CA LEU A 177 -4.84 -12.74 8.07
C LEU A 177 -5.53 -13.28 6.83
N MET A 178 -4.83 -14.21 6.18
CA MET A 178 -5.39 -15.07 5.16
C MET A 178 -4.96 -16.51 5.43
N LEU A 179 -5.83 -17.46 5.11
CA LEU A 179 -5.60 -18.90 5.13
C LEU A 179 -5.96 -19.47 3.76
N THR A 180 -5.16 -20.38 3.23
CA THR A 180 -5.51 -21.19 2.05
C THR A 180 -5.03 -22.63 2.23
N GLY A 181 -5.78 -23.57 1.66
CA GLY A 181 -5.49 -25.00 1.77
C GLY A 181 -6.43 -25.83 0.92
N VAL A 182 -6.34 -27.14 1.04
CA VAL A 182 -7.20 -28.08 0.31
C VAL A 182 -8.14 -28.75 1.30
N VAL A 183 -9.43 -28.72 0.99
CA VAL A 183 -10.48 -29.39 1.74
C VAL A 183 -11.26 -30.23 0.74
N GLU A 184 -11.37 -31.53 0.98
CA GLU A 184 -12.03 -32.49 0.08
C GLU A 184 -11.54 -32.38 -1.39
N GLY A 185 -10.22 -32.27 -1.57
CA GLY A 185 -9.61 -32.14 -2.91
C GLY A 185 -9.84 -30.79 -3.60
N LYS A 186 -10.53 -29.84 -2.96
CA LYS A 186 -10.80 -28.50 -3.51
C LYS A 186 -10.02 -27.44 -2.76
N ARG A 187 -9.44 -26.49 -3.51
CA ARG A 187 -8.82 -25.30 -2.93
C ARG A 187 -9.90 -24.48 -2.17
N ARG A 188 -9.55 -24.08 -0.95
CA ARG A 188 -10.34 -23.18 -0.09
C ARG A 188 -9.44 -22.05 0.39
N SER A 189 -9.99 -20.85 0.50
CA SER A 189 -9.30 -19.68 1.02
C SER A 189 -10.22 -18.89 1.93
N VAL A 190 -9.62 -18.22 2.92
CA VAL A 190 -10.29 -17.34 3.88
C VAL A 190 -9.45 -16.09 4.06
N VAL A 191 -10.07 -14.91 4.00
CA VAL A 191 -9.42 -13.64 4.34
C VAL A 191 -10.25 -12.93 5.40
N TRP A 192 -9.62 -12.54 6.51
CA TRP A 192 -10.30 -11.81 7.57
C TRP A 192 -9.39 -10.81 8.27
N GLY A 193 -10.00 -9.76 8.83
CA GLY A 193 -9.27 -8.70 9.49
C GLY A 193 -10.02 -7.38 9.50
N GLY A 194 -9.28 -6.31 9.75
CA GLY A 194 -9.82 -4.96 9.86
C GLY A 194 -10.17 -4.32 8.52
N LEU A 195 -11.31 -3.63 8.46
CA LEU A 195 -11.84 -3.02 7.24
C LEU A 195 -11.79 -1.49 7.28
N GLY A 196 -12.83 -0.79 7.75
CA GLY A 196 -12.85 0.68 7.88
C GLY A 196 -12.20 1.12 9.19
N ASN A 197 -11.31 2.12 9.20
CA ASN A 197 -10.52 2.53 10.37
C ASN A 197 -10.95 3.90 10.94
N GLU A 198 -11.07 4.01 12.26
CA GLU A 198 -11.40 5.28 12.94
C GLU A 198 -10.64 5.47 14.26
N ALA A 199 -10.83 4.58 15.22
CA ALA A 199 -10.46 4.76 16.63
C ALA A 199 -9.78 3.53 17.26
N PHE A 200 -9.82 2.36 16.63
CA PHE A 200 -9.27 1.14 17.22
C PHE A 200 -8.23 0.45 16.32
N GLY A 201 -7.16 -0.05 16.95
CA GLY A 201 -6.24 -0.99 16.33
C GLY A 201 -6.90 -2.36 16.18
N LYS A 202 -6.54 -3.10 15.13
CA LYS A 202 -7.24 -4.34 14.75
C LYS A 202 -6.29 -5.50 14.65
N PHE A 203 -6.76 -6.66 15.07
CA PHE A 203 -5.95 -7.85 15.18
C PHE A 203 -6.75 -9.05 14.70
N ALA A 204 -6.11 -9.91 13.92
CA ALA A 204 -6.64 -11.16 13.41
C ALA A 204 -5.85 -12.33 14.00
N LEU A 205 -6.56 -13.38 14.35
CA LEU A 205 -6.02 -14.61 14.92
C LEU A 205 -6.59 -15.81 14.19
N LEU A 206 -5.77 -16.84 14.07
CA LEU A 206 -6.13 -18.21 13.74
C LEU A 206 -5.61 -19.07 14.90
N GLN A 207 -6.47 -19.87 15.51
CA GLN A 207 -6.08 -20.78 16.57
C GLN A 207 -6.73 -22.14 16.32
N ASN A 208 -5.92 -23.18 16.15
CA ASN A 208 -6.39 -24.53 15.78
C ASN A 208 -7.39 -24.51 14.62
N GLY A 209 -7.16 -23.66 13.61
CA GLY A 209 -8.03 -23.52 12.44
C GLY A 209 -9.29 -22.67 12.64
N SER A 210 -9.52 -22.13 13.84
CA SER A 210 -10.63 -21.24 14.13
C SER A 210 -10.24 -19.76 13.96
N PRO A 211 -10.92 -19.00 13.09
CA PRO A 211 -10.62 -17.58 12.88
C PRO A 211 -11.17 -16.72 14.02
N SER A 212 -10.51 -15.62 14.34
CA SER A 212 -10.99 -14.60 15.27
C SER A 212 -10.44 -13.23 14.89
N PHE A 213 -11.14 -12.16 15.27
CA PHE A 213 -10.61 -10.81 15.22
C PHE A 213 -11.12 -9.94 16.36
N TYR A 214 -10.32 -8.98 16.77
CA TYR A 214 -10.68 -8.04 17.83
C TYR A 214 -10.12 -6.64 17.57
N ALA A 215 -10.80 -5.67 18.14
CA ALA A 215 -10.43 -4.26 18.19
C ALA A 215 -9.84 -3.93 19.56
N GLN A 216 -8.83 -3.07 19.61
CA GLN A 216 -8.22 -2.62 20.85
C GLN A 216 -7.63 -1.21 20.73
N ASP A 217 -7.79 -0.41 21.78
CA ASP A 217 -7.09 0.85 21.98
C ASP A 217 -6.62 0.97 23.45
N PRO A 218 -5.40 1.47 23.72
CA PRO A 218 -4.89 1.65 25.07
C PRO A 218 -5.78 2.51 25.96
N ILE A 219 -6.31 3.62 25.44
CA ILE A 219 -7.14 4.56 26.20
C ILE A 219 -8.62 4.23 26.00
N GLY A 220 -9.01 3.90 24.77
CA GLY A 220 -10.40 3.62 24.39
C GLY A 220 -11.27 4.87 24.29
N ARG A 221 -12.39 4.74 23.60
CA ARG A 221 -13.37 5.82 23.40
C ARG A 221 -14.23 5.95 24.65
N LEU A 222 -14.24 7.11 25.30
CA LEU A 222 -15.27 7.44 26.29
C LEU A 222 -16.62 7.44 25.59
N VAL A 223 -17.62 6.76 26.13
CA VAL A 223 -19.02 6.74 25.67
C VAL A 223 -19.83 7.27 26.84
N ASP A 224 -20.65 8.28 26.58
CA ASP A 224 -21.44 8.95 27.61
C ASP A 224 -22.71 8.18 27.94
N GLU A 225 -23.30 8.50 29.10
CA GLU A 225 -24.63 8.03 29.46
C GLU A 225 -25.64 8.35 28.34
N GLU A 226 -26.59 7.44 28.13
CA GLU A 226 -27.60 7.50 27.05
C GLU A 226 -27.04 7.46 25.61
N GLU A 227 -25.71 7.38 25.42
CA GLU A 227 -25.09 7.28 24.08
C GLU A 227 -25.22 5.85 23.53
N LEU A 228 -25.59 5.76 22.24
CA LEU A 228 -25.30 4.61 21.39
C LEU A 228 -24.08 4.96 20.52
N TYR A 229 -22.93 4.41 20.89
CA TYR A 229 -21.70 4.57 20.14
C TYR A 229 -21.48 3.38 19.21
N LEU A 230 -21.49 3.66 17.90
CA LEU A 230 -21.13 2.72 16.83
C LEU A 230 -19.98 3.31 16.00
N PRO A 231 -18.71 2.92 16.24
CA PRO A 231 -17.58 3.36 15.43
C PRO A 231 -17.72 2.94 13.96
N LYS A 232 -17.03 3.69 13.09
CA LYS A 232 -16.76 3.29 11.69
C LYS A 232 -15.74 2.15 11.60
N ASP A 233 -15.11 1.80 12.73
CA ASP A 233 -14.28 0.61 12.85
C ASP A 233 -15.08 -0.66 12.56
N THR A 234 -14.72 -1.29 11.45
CA THR A 234 -15.34 -2.52 10.97
C THR A 234 -14.28 -3.58 10.70
N PHE A 235 -14.75 -4.82 10.57
CA PHE A 235 -14.00 -5.99 10.19
C PHE A 235 -14.62 -6.64 8.96
N TYR A 236 -13.83 -7.50 8.32
CA TYR A 236 -14.15 -8.22 7.11
C TYR A 236 -13.88 -9.71 7.34
N ILE A 237 -14.74 -10.58 6.82
CA ILE A 237 -14.45 -12.00 6.65
C ILE A 237 -15.07 -12.53 5.35
N ASP A 238 -14.23 -13.10 4.49
CA ASP A 238 -14.63 -13.82 3.27
C ASP A 238 -14.15 -15.25 3.38
N VAL A 239 -15.10 -16.18 3.40
CA VAL A 239 -14.91 -17.65 3.46
C VAL A 239 -15.38 -18.35 2.18
N HIS A 240 -15.82 -17.58 1.18
CA HIS A 240 -16.43 -18.09 -0.04
C HIS A 240 -15.46 -18.02 -1.24
N THR A 241 -14.68 -16.94 -1.38
CA THR A 241 -13.73 -16.80 -2.49
C THR A 241 -12.66 -17.89 -2.44
N ARG A 242 -12.56 -18.71 -3.49
CA ARG A 242 -11.73 -19.93 -3.47
C ARG A 242 -10.26 -19.65 -3.77
N GLU A 243 -10.01 -18.81 -4.77
CA GLU A 243 -8.66 -18.50 -5.27
C GLU A 243 -7.99 -17.45 -4.35
N PRO A 244 -6.79 -17.71 -3.82
CA PRO A 244 -6.17 -16.86 -2.80
C PRO A 244 -5.78 -15.45 -3.27
N PHE A 245 -5.32 -15.27 -4.52
CA PHE A 245 -4.99 -13.94 -5.04
C PHE A 245 -6.26 -13.09 -5.22
N GLU A 246 -7.33 -13.68 -5.76
CA GLU A 246 -8.63 -13.01 -5.89
C GLU A 246 -9.20 -12.61 -4.52
N ALA A 247 -9.14 -13.52 -3.53
CA ALA A 247 -9.65 -13.25 -2.18
C ALA A 247 -8.95 -12.05 -1.52
N LEU A 248 -7.61 -11.98 -1.64
CA LEU A 248 -6.82 -10.89 -1.10
C LEU A 248 -7.05 -9.57 -1.86
N GLU A 249 -7.14 -9.61 -3.19
CA GLU A 249 -7.43 -8.43 -4.02
C GLU A 249 -8.83 -7.86 -3.73
N ARG A 250 -9.84 -8.73 -3.58
CA ARG A 250 -11.19 -8.34 -3.18
C ARG A 250 -11.19 -7.68 -1.80
N TYR A 251 -10.44 -8.24 -0.83
CA TYR A 251 -10.25 -7.60 0.48
C TYR A 251 -9.58 -6.22 0.36
N GLY A 252 -8.48 -6.10 -0.40
CA GLY A 252 -7.77 -4.84 -0.62
C GLY A 252 -8.64 -3.74 -1.25
N LEU A 253 -9.43 -4.08 -2.27
CA LEU A 253 -10.37 -3.16 -2.91
C LEU A 253 -11.52 -2.77 -1.98
N THR A 254 -12.00 -3.69 -1.14
CA THR A 254 -13.06 -3.41 -0.15
C THR A 254 -12.52 -2.50 0.95
N MET A 255 -11.29 -2.73 1.42
CA MET A 255 -10.57 -1.86 2.35
C MET A 255 -10.36 -0.46 1.76
N ARG A 256 -9.99 -0.36 0.47
CA ARG A 256 -9.90 0.91 -0.23
C ARG A 256 -11.21 1.70 -0.15
N LYS A 257 -12.34 1.06 -0.48
CA LYS A 257 -13.66 1.70 -0.43
C LYS A 257 -14.06 2.12 0.99
N ALA A 258 -13.91 1.22 1.96
CA ALA A 258 -14.31 1.46 3.35
C ALA A 258 -13.55 2.64 4.02
N ASN A 259 -12.34 2.93 3.54
CA ASN A 259 -11.52 4.05 4.05
C ASN A 259 -11.47 5.25 3.09
N ASN A 260 -12.21 5.21 1.97
CA ASN A 260 -12.12 6.20 0.90
C ASN A 260 -10.66 6.45 0.44
N ALA A 261 -9.87 5.38 0.34
CA ALA A 261 -8.46 5.49 0.01
C ALA A 261 -8.25 5.75 -1.49
N SER A 262 -7.37 6.71 -1.77
CA SER A 262 -6.94 7.04 -3.12
C SER A 262 -5.52 7.60 -3.08
N PRO A 263 -4.52 6.76 -2.79
CA PRO A 263 -3.14 7.22 -2.68
C PRO A 263 -2.67 7.85 -4.00
N ASN A 264 -1.99 8.98 -3.90
CA ASN A 264 -1.40 9.69 -5.03
C ASN A 264 -0.30 8.86 -5.71
N VAL A 265 -0.21 8.93 -7.03
CA VAL A 265 0.81 8.20 -7.79
C VAL A 265 2.11 9.01 -7.83
N TYR A 266 3.22 8.37 -7.47
CA TYR A 266 4.56 8.95 -7.55
C TYR A 266 5.16 8.52 -8.88
N ASP A 267 4.99 9.36 -9.90
CA ASP A 267 5.58 9.16 -11.22
C ASP A 267 6.95 9.83 -11.36
N PHE A 268 7.61 10.11 -10.24
CA PHE A 268 8.97 10.64 -10.12
C PHE A 268 9.73 10.01 -8.95
N PRO A 269 11.07 10.00 -8.98
CA PRO A 269 11.88 9.61 -7.82
C PRO A 269 11.92 10.72 -6.77
N VAL A 270 12.09 10.33 -5.52
CA VAL A 270 12.38 11.24 -4.40
C VAL A 270 13.84 11.07 -4.00
N LEU A 271 14.62 12.14 -3.91
CA LEU A 271 15.97 12.13 -3.34
C LEU A 271 15.93 12.58 -1.89
N CYS A 272 16.54 11.78 -1.02
CA CYS A 272 16.70 12.06 0.39
C CYS A 272 18.08 12.66 0.66
N GLY A 273 18.14 13.98 0.89
CA GLY A 273 19.41 14.67 1.11
C GLY A 273 20.17 14.16 2.34
N TRP A 274 19.44 13.81 3.40
CA TRP A 274 20.02 13.17 4.58
C TRP A 274 20.65 11.80 4.27
N SER A 275 20.00 10.94 3.48
CA SER A 275 20.52 9.59 3.18
C SER A 275 21.76 9.62 2.29
N VAL A 276 21.87 10.62 1.39
CA VAL A 276 23.08 10.84 0.58
C VAL A 276 24.30 10.99 1.51
N GLY A 277 24.20 11.83 2.54
CA GLY A 277 25.28 12.00 3.53
C GLY A 277 25.38 10.87 4.55
N ALA A 278 24.29 10.61 5.28
CA ALA A 278 24.27 9.75 6.44
C ALA A 278 24.39 8.25 6.11
N ILE A 279 23.73 7.78 5.05
CA ILE A 279 23.71 6.36 4.66
C ILE A 279 24.78 6.08 3.60
N SER A 280 24.77 6.83 2.49
CA SER A 280 25.69 6.60 1.37
C SER A 280 27.10 7.16 1.57
N LYS A 281 27.33 7.93 2.65
CA LYS A 281 28.65 8.52 2.98
C LYS A 281 29.20 9.46 1.88
N LEU A 282 28.30 10.09 1.15
CA LEU A 282 28.62 11.13 0.16
C LEU A 282 28.59 12.51 0.82
N PRO A 283 29.04 13.59 0.13
CA PRO A 283 28.88 14.94 0.64
C PRO A 283 27.42 15.25 1.00
N ASP A 284 27.21 15.90 2.15
CA ASP A 284 25.88 16.30 2.59
C ASP A 284 25.27 17.34 1.65
N VAL A 285 24.03 17.10 1.22
CA VAL A 285 23.25 17.95 0.30
C VAL A 285 22.00 18.55 0.95
N ASN A 286 21.82 18.39 2.27
CA ASN A 286 20.58 18.72 2.97
C ASN A 286 20.42 20.22 3.31
N ASN A 287 20.39 21.09 2.30
CA ASN A 287 19.89 22.47 2.41
C ASN A 287 19.36 22.97 1.06
N SER A 288 18.61 24.08 1.06
CA SER A 288 17.93 24.58 -0.14
C SER A 288 18.85 24.81 -1.34
N ALA A 289 20.01 25.44 -1.16
CA ALA A 289 20.95 25.71 -2.25
C ALA A 289 21.57 24.43 -2.83
N LYS A 290 22.02 23.50 -1.98
CA LYS A 290 22.62 22.24 -2.42
C LYS A 290 21.61 21.33 -3.11
N LEU A 291 20.35 21.32 -2.65
CA LEU A 291 19.29 20.61 -3.36
C LEU A 291 19.04 21.23 -4.74
N ILE A 292 19.08 22.55 -4.89
CA ILE A 292 19.01 23.15 -6.24
C ILE A 292 20.19 22.71 -7.12
N ASP A 293 21.39 22.50 -6.58
CA ASP A 293 22.50 21.92 -7.34
C ASP A 293 22.24 20.47 -7.75
N GLU A 294 21.62 19.66 -6.88
CA GLU A 294 21.13 18.31 -7.26
C GLU A 294 20.10 18.35 -8.39
N LEU A 295 19.21 19.36 -8.41
CA LEU A 295 18.26 19.53 -9.51
C LEU A 295 18.98 19.89 -10.82
N LYS A 296 20.04 20.72 -10.76
CA LYS A 296 20.88 21.00 -11.94
C LYS A 296 21.54 19.72 -12.44
N HIS A 297 22.09 18.89 -11.56
CA HIS A 297 22.68 17.60 -11.95
C HIS A 297 21.64 16.66 -12.58
N ALA A 298 20.42 16.58 -12.03
CA ALA A 298 19.34 15.77 -12.62
C ALA A 298 18.94 16.23 -14.03
N ASN A 299 18.95 17.54 -14.27
CA ASN A 299 18.72 18.11 -15.59
C ASN A 299 19.88 17.82 -16.55
N GLN A 300 21.13 17.99 -16.09
CA GLN A 300 22.33 17.76 -16.89
C GLN A 300 22.49 16.30 -17.29
N CYS A 301 22.20 15.35 -16.39
CA CYS A 301 22.27 13.92 -16.71
C CYS A 301 21.12 13.47 -17.63
N GLY A 302 20.14 14.33 -17.91
CA GLY A 302 19.04 14.10 -18.85
C GLY A 302 17.85 13.34 -18.28
N LEU A 303 17.83 13.03 -16.98
CA LEU A 303 16.73 12.29 -16.36
C LEU A 303 15.39 13.05 -16.45
N THR A 304 15.44 14.39 -16.39
CA THR A 304 14.24 15.23 -16.41
C THR A 304 13.50 15.24 -17.76
N LYS A 305 14.09 14.67 -18.82
CA LYS A 305 13.39 14.40 -20.08
C LYS A 305 12.32 13.31 -19.94
N TYR A 306 12.44 12.44 -18.94
CA TYR A 306 11.59 11.26 -18.77
C TYR A 306 10.59 11.42 -17.63
N THR A 307 10.93 12.20 -16.62
CA THR A 307 10.15 12.39 -15.39
C THR A 307 10.59 13.66 -14.66
N LYS A 308 9.72 14.24 -13.83
CA LYS A 308 10.18 15.19 -12.80
C LYS A 308 11.08 14.50 -11.76
N VAL A 309 11.72 15.27 -10.88
CA VAL A 309 12.42 14.73 -9.71
C VAL A 309 12.01 15.48 -8.45
N SER A 310 11.85 14.77 -7.34
CA SER A 310 11.55 15.36 -6.04
C SER A 310 12.82 15.43 -5.20
N LEU A 311 13.06 16.56 -4.53
CA LEU A 311 14.21 16.73 -3.64
C LEU A 311 13.71 17.07 -2.24
N ARG A 312 14.04 16.22 -1.27
CA ARG A 312 13.52 16.33 0.09
C ARG A 312 14.46 17.15 0.98
N LEU A 313 13.96 18.29 1.46
CA LEU A 313 14.60 19.08 2.51
C LEU A 313 14.27 18.49 3.87
N GLU A 314 15.30 18.18 4.69
CA GLU A 314 15.15 17.44 5.94
C GLU A 314 15.60 18.21 7.19
N PRO A 315 14.72 19.03 7.80
CA PRO A 315 14.97 19.62 9.12
C PRO A 315 14.91 18.55 10.22
N ASP A 316 15.94 17.71 10.27
CA ASP A 316 16.00 16.50 11.09
C ASP A 316 16.87 16.66 12.35
N LYS A 317 16.40 17.52 13.26
CA LYS A 317 17.06 17.79 14.55
C LYS A 317 16.15 17.37 15.71
N TYR A 318 16.71 16.69 16.72
CA TYR A 318 15.91 15.99 17.75
C TYR A 318 15.91 16.62 19.14
N HIS A 319 16.84 17.53 19.41
CA HIS A 319 17.13 17.99 20.76
C HIS A 319 17.36 19.50 20.78
N ASN A 320 16.93 20.12 21.88
CA ASN A 320 17.00 21.56 22.12
C ASN A 320 16.03 22.32 21.20
N ASP A 321 16.27 23.60 20.96
CA ASP A 321 15.51 24.34 19.96
C ASP A 321 15.71 23.74 18.55
N THR A 322 14.61 23.55 17.84
CA THR A 322 14.49 23.03 16.46
C THR A 322 13.41 23.80 15.70
N GLU A 323 13.15 23.41 14.47
CA GLU A 323 12.08 23.94 13.62
C GLU A 323 10.71 23.35 13.95
N GLN A 324 10.66 22.26 14.73
CA GLN A 324 9.44 21.49 14.92
C GLN A 324 8.43 22.28 15.75
N GLY A 325 7.25 22.51 15.17
CA GLY A 325 6.14 23.27 15.77
C GLY A 325 6.08 24.71 15.28
N TRP A 326 7.23 25.29 14.94
CA TRP A 326 7.29 26.60 14.28
C TRP A 326 7.01 26.48 12.79
N TRP A 327 7.71 25.55 12.12
CA TRP A 327 7.59 25.26 10.68
C TRP A 327 7.51 26.53 9.80
N ASP A 328 8.42 27.47 10.04
CA ASP A 328 8.53 28.74 9.32
C ASP A 328 9.94 28.97 8.75
N ASP A 329 10.05 29.95 7.85
CA ASP A 329 11.32 30.28 7.19
C ASP A 329 12.41 30.69 8.18
N ALA A 330 12.06 31.44 9.24
CA ALA A 330 13.04 31.99 10.18
C ALA A 330 13.75 30.89 10.97
N HIS A 331 13.01 29.88 11.44
CA HIS A 331 13.58 28.74 12.14
C HIS A 331 14.37 27.86 11.18
N MET A 332 13.88 27.60 9.96
CA MET A 332 14.63 26.82 8.98
C MET A 332 15.94 27.53 8.54
N GLN A 333 15.97 28.86 8.51
CA GLN A 333 17.21 29.64 8.30
C GLN A 333 18.15 29.56 9.49
N LYS A 334 17.64 29.68 10.73
CA LYS A 334 18.44 29.57 11.98
C LYS A 334 19.26 28.27 12.02
N PHE A 335 18.71 27.18 11.47
CA PHE A 335 19.36 25.88 11.42
C PHE A 335 19.95 25.52 10.04
N LYS A 336 20.03 26.49 9.12
CA LYS A 336 20.71 26.40 7.82
C LYS A 336 20.11 25.38 6.84
N HIS A 337 18.84 25.02 7.00
CA HIS A 337 18.11 24.24 6.00
C HIS A 337 17.64 25.14 4.85
N LEU A 338 17.31 26.40 5.14
CA LEU A 338 17.13 27.45 4.14
C LEU A 338 18.31 28.41 4.19
N VAL A 339 18.95 28.66 3.05
CA VAL A 339 20.14 29.50 2.92
C VAL A 339 20.06 30.35 1.66
N GLU A 340 20.76 31.48 1.63
CA GLU A 340 20.83 32.32 0.42
C GLU A 340 21.34 31.51 -0.80
N PRO A 341 20.81 31.76 -2.01
CA PRO A 341 19.76 32.73 -2.35
C PRO A 341 18.32 32.19 -2.23
N TYR A 342 18.13 31.05 -1.56
CA TYR A 342 16.86 30.35 -1.37
C TYR A 342 16.50 30.25 0.13
N GLU A 343 16.49 31.40 0.79
CA GLU A 343 16.31 31.53 2.24
C GLU A 343 14.84 31.47 2.69
N THR A 344 13.90 31.27 1.76
CA THR A 344 12.48 31.03 2.06
C THR A 344 11.97 29.83 1.29
N ILE A 345 10.95 29.15 1.83
CA ILE A 345 10.27 28.03 1.15
C ILE A 345 9.69 28.47 -0.18
N SER A 346 9.15 29.68 -0.27
CA SER A 346 8.63 30.22 -1.54
C SER A 346 9.73 30.37 -2.59
N LYS A 347 10.88 30.96 -2.25
CA LYS A 347 12.01 31.11 -3.19
C LYS A 347 12.54 29.75 -3.64
N TRP A 348 12.72 28.83 -2.71
CA TRP A 348 13.22 27.48 -3.01
C TRP A 348 12.23 26.71 -3.90
N SER A 349 10.94 26.71 -3.56
CA SER A 349 9.90 26.01 -4.31
C SER A 349 9.72 26.57 -5.72
N GLN A 350 9.80 27.90 -5.89
CA GLN A 350 9.78 28.52 -7.22
C GLN A 350 10.97 28.05 -8.07
N ALA A 351 12.18 28.03 -7.52
CA ALA A 351 13.36 27.56 -8.22
C ALA A 351 13.29 26.07 -8.58
N MET A 352 12.78 25.23 -7.67
CA MET A 352 12.51 23.82 -7.94
C MET A 352 11.52 23.64 -9.10
N ASN A 353 10.34 24.27 -9.02
CA ASN A 353 9.28 24.12 -10.01
C ASN A 353 9.70 24.63 -11.40
N ALA A 354 10.49 25.70 -11.47
CA ALA A 354 11.00 26.26 -12.73
C ALA A 354 11.91 25.29 -13.52
N HIS A 355 12.46 24.26 -12.87
CA HIS A 355 13.44 23.35 -13.45
C HIS A 355 13.06 21.87 -13.28
N HIS A 356 11.76 21.56 -13.37
CA HIS A 356 11.20 20.19 -13.29
C HIS A 356 11.38 19.50 -11.92
N GLY A 357 11.61 20.28 -10.87
CA GLY A 357 11.65 19.82 -9.49
C GLY A 357 10.27 19.77 -8.84
N VAL A 358 10.09 18.84 -7.91
CA VAL A 358 8.94 18.74 -7.00
C VAL A 358 9.40 19.08 -5.58
N PRO A 359 8.98 20.21 -4.98
CA PRO A 359 9.38 20.60 -3.64
C PRO A 359 8.78 19.67 -2.58
N TYR A 360 9.64 19.05 -1.77
CA TYR A 360 9.28 18.05 -0.79
C TYR A 360 9.98 18.32 0.53
N ILE A 361 9.29 18.14 1.66
CA ILE A 361 9.87 18.40 2.99
C ILE A 361 9.69 17.21 3.92
N TYR A 362 10.18 17.37 5.14
CA TYR A 362 10.18 16.39 6.20
C TYR A 362 9.69 17.03 7.50
N MET A 363 9.02 16.22 8.32
CA MET A 363 8.63 16.61 9.68
C MET A 363 8.79 15.45 10.65
N GLN A 364 9.01 15.80 11.91
CA GLN A 364 8.94 14.86 13.02
C GLN A 364 7.57 15.02 13.67
N LEU A 365 6.82 13.93 13.81
CA LEU A 365 5.42 14.03 14.22
C LEU A 365 5.32 14.52 15.68
N GLY A 366 5.70 13.72 16.66
CA GLY A 366 5.49 14.02 18.08
C GLY A 366 6.68 14.65 18.81
N MET A 367 7.57 15.38 18.13
CA MET A 367 8.83 15.89 18.71
C MET A 367 8.92 17.42 18.66
N PRO A 368 8.37 18.14 19.65
CA PRO A 368 8.36 19.60 19.63
C PRO A 368 9.74 20.23 19.89
N SER A 369 9.95 21.42 19.33
CA SER A 369 11.08 22.29 19.71
C SER A 369 10.93 22.75 21.17
N ASP A 370 12.05 22.79 21.91
CA ASP A 370 12.06 23.22 23.31
C ASP A 370 11.46 24.62 23.53
N ASP A 371 11.86 25.60 22.72
CA ASP A 371 11.35 26.97 22.80
C ASP A 371 9.87 27.08 22.44
N PHE A 372 9.37 26.23 21.54
CA PHE A 372 7.96 26.10 21.24
C PHE A 372 7.18 25.59 22.44
N VAL A 373 7.66 24.52 23.10
CA VAL A 373 7.02 23.97 24.29
C VAL A 373 6.97 25.00 25.42
N ARG A 374 8.07 25.71 25.70
CA ARG A 374 8.08 26.71 26.77
C ARG A 374 7.12 27.87 26.51
N LYS A 375 6.90 28.21 25.23
CA LYS A 375 5.96 29.27 24.84
C LYS A 375 4.50 28.80 24.85
N TYR A 376 4.25 27.56 24.47
CA TYR A 376 2.91 26.99 24.33
C TYR A 376 2.78 25.64 25.06
N PRO A 377 2.95 25.59 26.39
CA PRO A 377 2.81 24.35 27.15
C PRO A 377 1.40 23.74 27.01
N GLN A 378 0.37 24.57 26.79
CA GLN A 378 -1.01 24.14 26.56
C GLN A 378 -1.25 23.43 25.22
N TYR A 379 -0.28 23.40 24.30
CA TYR A 379 -0.38 22.65 23.04
C TYR A 379 0.18 21.24 23.14
N MET A 380 0.66 20.86 24.32
CA MET A 380 1.25 19.55 24.60
C MET A 380 0.22 18.66 25.30
N LEU A 381 0.43 17.35 25.25
CA LEU A 381 -0.38 16.40 26.01
C LEU A 381 -0.41 16.76 27.49
N PHE A 382 -1.55 16.52 28.12
CA PHE A 382 -1.84 16.90 29.51
C PHE A 382 -1.81 18.42 29.75
N ASN A 383 -1.77 19.24 28.69
CA ASN A 383 -1.53 20.68 28.76
C ASN A 383 -0.24 21.01 29.55
N ASP A 384 0.77 20.13 29.46
CA ASP A 384 1.98 20.19 30.27
C ASP A 384 3.26 20.08 29.42
N GLY A 385 4.12 21.10 29.55
CA GLY A 385 5.45 21.17 28.94
C GLY A 385 6.61 21.05 29.94
N SER A 386 6.34 20.80 31.22
CA SER A 386 7.31 20.91 32.32
C SER A 386 8.53 19.99 32.18
N GLU A 387 8.35 18.83 31.55
CA GLU A 387 9.39 17.83 31.33
C GLU A 387 10.28 18.12 30.12
N VAL A 388 10.08 19.24 29.41
CA VAL A 388 10.87 19.56 28.21
C VAL A 388 12.36 19.65 28.52
N ASP A 389 12.72 20.14 29.71
CA ASP A 389 14.11 20.29 30.18
C ASP A 389 14.70 19.06 30.86
N ARG A 390 13.95 17.96 30.92
CA ARG A 390 14.46 16.70 31.45
C ARG A 390 15.56 16.13 30.57
N VAL A 391 16.57 15.57 31.24
CA VAL A 391 17.69 14.88 30.60
C VAL A 391 17.64 13.39 30.95
N THR A 392 17.95 12.55 29.98
CA THR A 392 17.97 11.09 30.20
C THR A 392 19.06 10.73 31.21
N PRO A 393 18.76 9.91 32.22
CA PRO A 393 19.76 9.47 33.20
C PRO A 393 20.99 8.85 32.51
N GLN A 394 22.17 9.19 33.01
CA GLN A 394 23.42 8.68 32.44
C GLN A 394 23.48 7.15 32.59
N ARG A 395 23.76 6.44 31.50
CA ARG A 395 24.09 5.01 31.58
C ARG A 395 25.53 4.84 32.08
N PRO A 396 25.77 4.02 33.13
CA PRO A 396 27.12 3.72 33.59
C PRO A 396 27.99 3.21 32.44
N GLY A 397 29.21 3.72 32.30
CA GLY A 397 30.17 3.29 31.27
C GLY A 397 29.98 3.87 29.86
N LYS A 398 28.95 4.70 29.59
CA LYS A 398 28.84 5.44 28.31
C LYS A 398 29.34 6.89 28.44
N ARG A 399 29.98 7.38 27.37
CA ARG A 399 30.44 8.78 27.21
C ARG A 399 29.27 9.74 27.49
N LYS A 400 29.53 10.91 28.09
CA LYS A 400 28.51 11.94 28.38
C LYS A 400 27.74 12.32 27.10
N SER A 401 26.58 11.71 26.85
CA SER A 401 25.61 12.20 25.87
C SER A 401 24.56 13.03 26.61
N ARG A 402 24.51 14.33 26.36
CA ARG A 402 23.49 15.25 26.93
C ARG A 402 22.16 15.12 26.18
N ASN A 403 21.75 13.90 25.84
CA ASN A 403 20.51 13.68 25.10
C ASN A 403 19.33 13.90 26.05
N LYS A 404 18.37 14.73 25.66
CA LYS A 404 17.19 15.02 26.49
C LYS A 404 16.35 13.76 26.66
N HIS A 405 15.99 13.12 25.55
CA HIS A 405 15.19 11.90 25.50
C HIS A 405 15.64 10.98 24.34
N PRO A 406 15.23 9.71 24.28
CA PRO A 406 15.31 8.91 23.06
C PRO A 406 14.50 9.57 21.93
N HIS A 407 14.99 9.56 20.68
CA HIS A 407 14.31 10.23 19.56
C HIS A 407 12.93 9.61 19.24
N HIS A 408 12.68 8.33 19.58
CA HIS A 408 11.37 7.70 19.41
C HIS A 408 10.40 7.86 20.59
N GLN A 409 10.85 8.47 21.70
CA GLN A 409 10.09 8.56 22.95
C GLN A 409 10.36 9.90 23.65
N PRO A 410 9.89 11.02 23.08
CA PRO A 410 10.02 12.31 23.75
C PRO A 410 9.14 12.37 25.00
N TYR A 411 9.63 13.04 26.04
CA TYR A 411 8.90 13.20 27.31
C TYR A 411 7.69 14.11 27.15
N VAL A 412 7.81 15.14 26.31
CA VAL A 412 6.73 16.05 25.93
C VAL A 412 6.40 15.83 24.45
N SER A 413 5.12 15.84 24.09
CA SER A 413 4.65 15.67 22.71
C SER A 413 3.42 16.53 22.48
N TYR A 414 3.17 16.89 21.21
CA TYR A 414 1.99 17.66 20.84
C TYR A 414 0.70 16.94 21.16
N ASP A 415 -0.32 17.71 21.51
CA ASP A 415 -1.69 17.23 21.50
C ASP A 415 -2.41 17.66 20.22
N TYR A 416 -2.50 16.75 19.25
CA TYR A 416 -3.22 16.98 18.01
C TYR A 416 -4.74 17.11 18.17
N THR A 417 -5.27 16.82 19.35
CA THR A 417 -6.69 16.96 19.66
C THR A 417 -7.02 18.32 20.27
N ASP A 418 -6.02 19.05 20.77
CA ASP A 418 -6.19 20.45 21.18
C ASP A 418 -6.62 21.31 19.98
N LYS A 419 -7.65 22.13 20.19
CA LYS A 419 -8.28 22.92 19.13
C LYS A 419 -7.38 24.05 18.65
N GLU A 420 -6.66 24.69 19.55
CA GLU A 420 -5.82 25.83 19.21
C GLU A 420 -4.52 25.38 18.53
N PHE A 421 -3.91 24.30 19.01
CA PHE A 421 -2.80 23.65 18.32
C PHE A 421 -3.21 23.12 16.96
N SER A 422 -4.39 22.49 16.84
CA SER A 422 -4.92 22.06 15.54
C SER A 422 -5.00 23.21 14.53
N LYS A 423 -5.54 24.37 14.96
CA LYS A 423 -5.60 25.58 14.10
C LYS A 423 -4.22 26.08 13.73
N HIS A 424 -3.29 26.13 14.69
CA HIS A 424 -1.91 26.52 14.45
C HIS A 424 -1.25 25.59 13.41
N PHE A 425 -1.37 24.28 13.61
CA PHE A 425 -0.84 23.25 12.72
C PHE A 425 -1.36 23.41 11.29
N VAL A 426 -2.69 23.46 11.11
CA VAL A 426 -3.28 23.60 9.77
C VAL A 426 -2.84 24.92 9.13
N LYS A 427 -2.79 26.02 9.88
CA LYS A 427 -2.36 27.33 9.38
C LYS A 427 -0.93 27.30 8.82
N VAL A 428 0.04 26.83 9.60
CA VAL A 428 1.46 26.85 9.19
C VAL A 428 1.74 25.87 8.05
N TRP A 429 1.15 24.67 8.08
CA TRP A 429 1.29 23.71 6.98
C TRP A 429 0.56 24.15 5.71
N SER A 430 -0.59 24.84 5.83
CA SER A 430 -1.25 25.45 4.67
C SER A 430 -0.38 26.54 4.05
N LYS A 431 0.35 27.31 4.86
CA LYS A 431 1.30 28.31 4.36
C LYS A 431 2.46 27.65 3.61
N LEU A 432 3.06 26.59 4.14
CA LEU A 432 4.10 25.82 3.44
C LEU A 432 3.60 25.26 2.11
N HIS A 433 2.37 24.74 2.08
CA HIS A 433 1.75 24.28 0.84
C HIS A 433 1.52 25.43 -0.17
N GLN A 434 1.00 26.57 0.28
CA GLN A 434 0.83 27.78 -0.54
C GLN A 434 2.15 28.32 -1.08
N ASP A 435 3.24 28.18 -0.32
CA ASP A 435 4.58 28.55 -0.77
C ASP A 435 5.19 27.56 -1.77
N GLY A 436 4.52 26.43 -2.02
CA GLY A 436 4.83 25.51 -3.11
C GLY A 436 5.29 24.12 -2.68
N ILE A 437 5.29 23.78 -1.37
CA ILE A 437 5.55 22.41 -0.92
C ILE A 437 4.43 21.49 -1.40
N GLN A 438 4.81 20.43 -2.12
CA GLN A 438 3.87 19.46 -2.69
C GLN A 438 3.80 18.17 -1.88
N GLY A 439 4.80 17.88 -1.06
CA GLY A 439 4.81 16.67 -0.24
C GLY A 439 5.61 16.76 1.04
N VAL A 440 5.29 15.86 1.96
CA VAL A 440 5.92 15.74 3.27
C VAL A 440 6.16 14.28 3.63
N LYS A 441 7.36 13.98 4.12
CA LYS A 441 7.65 12.73 4.82
C LYS A 441 7.51 12.97 6.32
N VAL A 442 6.63 12.20 6.95
CA VAL A 442 6.42 12.22 8.39
C VAL A 442 7.25 11.11 9.03
N ASP A 443 8.26 11.49 9.81
CA ASP A 443 9.12 10.56 10.53
C ASP A 443 8.78 10.46 12.01
N TYR A 444 9.32 9.44 12.64
CA TYR A 444 9.10 9.05 14.04
C TYR A 444 7.61 9.00 14.45
N PRO A 445 6.73 8.32 13.68
CA PRO A 445 5.30 8.26 14.00
C PRO A 445 5.02 7.72 15.41
N ALA A 446 5.89 6.85 15.94
CA ALA A 446 5.81 6.30 17.29
C ALA A 446 5.87 7.37 18.41
N SER A 447 6.39 8.57 18.12
CA SER A 447 6.42 9.69 19.07
C SER A 447 5.04 10.33 19.28
N ALA A 448 4.11 10.18 18.33
CA ALA A 448 2.74 10.72 18.40
C ALA A 448 1.68 9.65 18.68
N TRP A 449 2.02 8.36 18.62
CA TRP A 449 1.14 7.28 19.08
C TRP A 449 1.31 7.11 20.59
N ARG A 450 0.45 7.76 21.39
CA ARG A 450 0.60 7.90 22.85
C ARG A 450 -0.38 7.03 23.63
N PRO A 451 0.05 5.85 24.11
CA PRO A 451 -0.81 4.96 24.89
C PRO A 451 -1.08 5.50 26.31
N GLU A 452 -0.34 6.53 26.75
CA GLU A 452 -0.52 7.17 28.05
C GLU A 452 -1.73 8.12 28.10
N GLY A 453 -2.25 8.56 26.94
CA GLY A 453 -3.34 9.52 26.84
C GLY A 453 -2.88 10.96 27.04
N GLY A 454 -3.69 11.77 27.72
CA GLY A 454 -3.46 13.20 27.91
C GLY A 454 -4.04 14.09 26.81
N PHE A 455 -5.02 13.58 26.06
CA PHE A 455 -5.72 14.31 25.00
C PHE A 455 -6.73 15.30 25.57
N ASP A 456 -6.76 16.51 25.04
CA ASP A 456 -7.75 17.56 25.31
C ASP A 456 -9.15 17.10 24.87
N ASP A 457 -9.24 16.43 23.72
CA ASP A 457 -10.46 15.71 23.36
C ASP A 457 -10.62 14.45 24.22
N ARG A 458 -11.50 14.53 25.22
CA ARG A 458 -11.83 13.41 26.13
C ARG A 458 -12.32 12.15 25.41
N TYR A 459 -12.85 12.30 24.18
CA TYR A 459 -13.34 11.22 23.34
C TYR A 459 -12.25 10.61 22.45
N ALA A 460 -11.07 11.23 22.37
CA ALA A 460 -10.00 10.68 21.58
C ALA A 460 -9.48 9.36 22.17
N THR A 461 -9.20 8.46 21.25
CA THR A 461 -8.44 7.22 21.47
C THR A 461 -6.99 7.45 21.08
N THR A 462 -6.09 6.57 21.47
CA THR A 462 -4.68 6.66 21.01
C THR A 462 -4.60 6.63 19.49
N ASN A 463 -5.38 5.76 18.83
CA ASN A 463 -5.37 5.66 17.37
C ASN A 463 -6.05 6.85 16.68
N SER A 464 -7.16 7.39 17.20
CA SER A 464 -7.83 8.55 16.59
C SER A 464 -7.01 9.84 16.76
N ALA A 465 -6.34 10.03 17.91
CA ALA A 465 -5.41 11.14 18.11
C ALA A 465 -4.20 11.04 17.16
N TYR A 466 -3.63 9.85 17.00
CA TYR A 466 -2.57 9.61 16.03
C TYR A 466 -3.01 9.90 14.58
N ARG A 467 -4.20 9.44 14.19
CA ARG A 467 -4.81 9.75 12.88
C ARG A 467 -5.03 11.24 12.68
N ARG A 468 -5.41 11.98 13.72
CA ARG A 468 -5.72 13.42 13.63
C ARG A 468 -4.54 14.23 13.08
N ALA A 469 -3.31 13.87 13.43
CA ALA A 469 -2.11 14.51 12.89
C ALA A 469 -2.06 14.47 11.34
N TYR A 470 -2.33 13.30 10.76
CA TYR A 470 -2.34 13.12 9.30
C TYR A 470 -3.59 13.70 8.65
N ILE A 471 -4.74 13.70 9.34
CA ILE A 471 -5.95 14.37 8.85
C ILE A 471 -5.70 15.86 8.69
N MET A 472 -5.00 16.50 9.63
CA MET A 472 -4.67 17.92 9.53
C MET A 472 -3.65 18.22 8.43
N LEU A 473 -2.68 17.33 8.18
CA LEU A 473 -1.82 17.44 7.00
C LEU A 473 -2.63 17.36 5.70
N ARG A 474 -3.57 16.41 5.63
CA ARG A 474 -4.47 16.27 4.47
C ARG A 474 -5.38 17.48 4.28
N GLU A 475 -5.84 18.09 5.38
CA GLU A 475 -6.59 19.36 5.36
C GLU A 475 -5.74 20.51 4.81
N ALA A 476 -4.47 20.61 5.24
CA ALA A 476 -3.56 21.66 4.80
C ALA A 476 -3.09 21.54 3.34
N PHE A 477 -2.84 20.33 2.85
CA PHE A 477 -2.33 20.09 1.50
C PHE A 477 -3.41 19.77 0.46
N GLY A 478 -4.64 19.45 0.90
CA GLY A 478 -5.69 18.95 0.02
C GLY A 478 -5.40 17.56 -0.55
N LYS A 479 -6.21 17.14 -1.53
CA LYS A 479 -6.17 15.78 -2.09
C LYS A 479 -4.90 15.47 -2.88
N GLU A 480 -4.31 16.48 -3.53
CA GLU A 480 -3.11 16.33 -4.36
C GLU A 480 -1.81 16.31 -3.53
N GLY A 481 -1.87 16.65 -2.24
CA GLY A 481 -0.73 16.60 -1.34
C GLY A 481 -0.14 15.21 -1.19
N LEU A 482 1.17 15.09 -1.24
CA LEU A 482 1.89 13.82 -1.09
C LEU A 482 2.26 13.63 0.39
N ILE A 483 1.59 12.71 1.08
CA ILE A 483 1.81 12.47 2.51
C ILE A 483 2.41 11.09 2.72
N ASP A 484 3.66 11.03 3.19
CA ASP A 484 4.31 9.77 3.56
C ASP A 484 4.33 9.56 5.06
N GLU A 485 3.93 8.35 5.44
CA GLU A 485 4.15 7.80 6.75
C GLU A 485 5.44 6.97 6.75
N ARG A 486 6.39 7.33 7.61
CA ARG A 486 7.43 6.39 8.02
C ARG A 486 6.79 5.21 8.78
N ASN A 487 7.51 4.13 9.04
CA ASN A 487 6.94 2.96 9.70
C ASN A 487 6.64 3.21 11.19
N LEU A 488 5.37 3.08 11.59
CA LEU A 488 4.97 2.77 12.96
C LEU A 488 5.48 1.36 13.33
N GLY A 489 5.78 1.10 14.61
CA GLY A 489 6.28 -0.21 15.06
C GLY A 489 7.43 -0.19 16.06
N GLU A 490 8.15 0.93 16.14
CA GLU A 490 9.24 1.07 17.10
C GLU A 490 8.73 1.36 18.50
N SER A 491 9.62 1.25 19.49
CA SER A 491 9.27 1.51 20.89
C SER A 491 8.13 0.61 21.41
N SER A 492 7.94 -0.59 20.87
CA SER A 492 6.82 -1.48 21.22
C SER A 492 5.44 -0.96 20.78
N ARG A 493 5.38 -0.05 19.80
CA ARG A 493 4.12 0.45 19.21
C ARG A 493 3.64 -0.56 18.16
N PRO A 494 2.33 -0.78 17.99
CA PRO A 494 1.85 -1.76 17.03
C PRO A 494 1.99 -1.25 15.58
N CYS A 495 2.25 -2.13 14.62
CA CYS A 495 2.25 -1.78 13.19
C CYS A 495 0.84 -1.91 12.62
N LEU A 496 0.10 -0.80 12.59
CA LEU A 496 -1.32 -0.76 12.24
C LEU A 496 -1.58 -0.08 10.88
N ASP A 497 -2.68 -0.46 10.23
CA ASP A 497 -3.19 0.21 9.00
C ASP A 497 -4.09 1.43 9.33
N VAL A 498 -3.97 1.99 10.53
CA VAL A 498 -4.88 3.04 11.03
C VAL A 498 -4.80 4.34 10.25
N THR A 499 -3.88 4.55 9.31
CA THR A 499 -3.81 5.75 8.46
C THR A 499 -4.41 5.54 7.06
N ALA A 500 -5.03 4.38 6.82
CA ALA A 500 -5.70 4.06 5.56
C ALA A 500 -6.67 5.17 5.15
N GLY A 501 -6.55 5.63 3.90
CA GLY A 501 -7.36 6.70 3.34
C GLY A 501 -6.90 8.13 3.63
N ILE A 502 -5.82 8.29 4.41
CA ILE A 502 -5.29 9.61 4.77
C ILE A 502 -3.91 9.82 4.14
N VAL A 503 -2.99 8.88 4.37
CA VAL A 503 -1.62 8.92 3.84
C VAL A 503 -1.53 8.22 2.48
N ASP A 504 -0.63 8.69 1.63
CA ASP A 504 -0.40 8.11 0.31
C ASP A 504 0.58 6.95 0.39
N THR A 505 1.63 7.10 1.19
CA THR A 505 2.76 6.18 1.22
C THR A 505 3.06 5.68 2.63
N GLN A 506 3.39 4.39 2.77
CA GLN A 506 3.89 3.79 4.01
C GLN A 506 5.24 3.11 3.78
N ARG A 507 6.19 3.38 4.68
CA ARG A 507 7.51 2.74 4.65
C ARG A 507 7.45 1.30 5.17
N THR A 508 8.14 0.38 4.48
CA THR A 508 8.14 -1.06 4.78
C THR A 508 9.49 -1.63 5.22
N TRP A 509 10.51 -0.78 5.38
CA TRP A 509 11.85 -1.20 5.81
C TRP A 509 12.53 -0.18 6.73
N ALA A 510 13.54 -0.60 7.49
CA ALA A 510 14.41 0.28 8.30
C ALA A 510 15.40 1.08 7.42
N ASP A 511 16.25 1.92 8.03
CA ASP A 511 17.18 2.79 7.28
C ASP A 511 18.17 1.96 6.48
N SER A 512 18.11 2.08 5.15
CA SER A 512 18.97 1.29 4.27
C SER A 512 18.98 1.84 2.85
N ASN A 513 20.17 1.92 2.24
CA ASN A 513 20.34 2.13 0.81
C ASN A 513 20.53 0.83 0.02
N LYS A 514 20.47 -0.33 0.68
CA LYS A 514 20.75 -1.64 0.10
C LYS A 514 19.54 -2.19 -0.66
N TYR A 515 19.80 -3.19 -1.50
CA TYR A 515 18.80 -3.98 -2.22
C TYR A 515 18.97 -5.45 -1.84
N VAL A 516 17.93 -6.04 -1.23
CA VAL A 516 17.93 -7.45 -0.83
C VAL A 516 16.53 -8.08 -1.02
N PRO A 517 16.43 -9.41 -1.23
CA PRO A 517 15.17 -10.10 -1.48
C PRO A 517 14.08 -9.88 -0.42
N ALA A 518 14.48 -9.88 0.85
CA ALA A 518 13.56 -9.71 1.97
C ALA A 518 12.84 -8.35 1.93
N MET A 519 13.48 -7.29 1.43
CA MET A 519 12.85 -5.97 1.27
C MET A 519 11.71 -6.01 0.25
N ILE A 520 11.99 -6.61 -0.91
CA ILE A 520 11.03 -6.77 -2.02
C ILE A 520 9.86 -7.63 -1.57
N SER A 521 10.13 -8.70 -0.83
CA SER A 521 9.12 -9.64 -0.36
C SER A 521 8.10 -9.01 0.60
N ILE A 522 8.51 -8.06 1.46
CA ILE A 522 7.56 -7.42 2.39
C ILE A 522 6.45 -6.71 1.63
N SER A 523 6.79 -5.90 0.63
CA SER A 523 5.80 -5.17 -0.17
C SER A 523 5.15 -6.07 -1.23
N GLY A 524 5.92 -6.98 -1.84
CA GLY A 524 5.44 -7.95 -2.82
C GLY A 524 4.37 -8.88 -2.29
N LEU A 525 4.47 -9.35 -1.04
CA LEU A 525 3.44 -10.15 -0.36
C LEU A 525 2.25 -9.31 0.18
N ARG A 526 2.29 -7.99 0.02
CA ARG A 526 1.19 -7.06 0.33
C ARG A 526 0.62 -6.40 -0.95
N TRP A 527 0.79 -7.03 -2.11
CA TRP A 527 0.38 -6.50 -3.42
C TRP A 527 -1.07 -5.99 -3.44
N TYR A 528 -1.96 -6.68 -2.73
CA TYR A 528 -3.38 -6.35 -2.64
C TYR A 528 -3.69 -5.05 -1.89
N LYS A 529 -2.75 -4.53 -1.07
CA LYS A 529 -2.85 -3.19 -0.46
C LYS A 529 -1.99 -2.16 -1.19
N ASN A 530 -0.90 -2.59 -1.81
CA ASN A 530 0.03 -1.71 -2.51
C ASN A 530 -0.62 -1.08 -3.76
N ARG A 531 -0.46 0.24 -3.94
CA ARG A 531 -1.16 1.11 -4.90
C ARG A 531 -2.70 1.11 -4.78
N THR A 532 -3.24 0.34 -3.85
CA THR A 532 -4.69 0.16 -3.65
C THR A 532 -5.17 0.95 -2.45
N VAL A 533 -4.57 0.71 -1.29
CA VAL A 533 -4.86 1.41 -0.03
C VAL A 533 -3.72 2.37 0.31
N PHE A 534 -2.48 1.92 0.10
CA PHE A 534 -1.25 2.68 0.31
C PHE A 534 -0.28 2.41 -0.84
N ASN A 535 0.65 3.31 -1.08
CA ASN A 535 1.90 3.00 -1.75
C ASN A 535 2.90 2.48 -0.73
N TYR A 536 3.54 1.34 -0.97
CA TYR A 536 4.66 0.89 -0.13
C TYR A 536 5.99 1.32 -0.71
N TYR A 537 6.99 1.52 0.15
CA TYR A 537 8.38 1.69 -0.29
C TYR A 537 9.38 1.20 0.76
N ALA A 538 10.49 0.61 0.30
CA ALA A 538 11.48 -0.03 1.15
C ALA A 538 12.66 0.90 1.53
N ASP A 539 12.37 2.17 1.84
CA ASP A 539 13.38 3.22 2.05
C ASP A 539 14.30 3.48 0.84
N THR A 540 15.26 4.39 1.00
CA THR A 540 16.16 4.88 -0.07
C THR A 540 16.98 3.79 -0.77
N LYS A 541 17.41 4.02 -2.01
CA LYS A 541 18.24 3.08 -2.77
C LYS A 541 19.45 3.77 -3.37
N ALA A 542 20.59 3.09 -3.30
CA ALA A 542 21.78 3.46 -4.04
C ALA A 542 21.78 2.75 -5.41
N VAL A 543 21.80 3.55 -6.48
CA VAL A 543 21.91 3.08 -7.88
C VAL A 543 23.33 3.26 -8.45
N HIS A 544 24.24 3.84 -7.67
CA HIS A 544 25.66 3.94 -7.99
C HIS A 544 26.45 2.83 -7.28
N GLY A 545 27.67 2.55 -7.75
CA GLY A 545 28.55 1.56 -7.10
C GLY A 545 28.06 0.11 -7.20
N CYS A 546 27.09 -0.18 -8.07
CA CYS A 546 26.59 -1.52 -8.38
C CYS A 546 26.72 -1.84 -9.87
N SER A 547 26.73 -3.13 -10.21
CA SER A 547 26.76 -3.57 -11.61
C SER A 547 25.47 -3.20 -12.34
N GLN A 548 25.52 -3.10 -13.67
CA GLN A 548 24.34 -2.81 -14.49
C GLN A 548 23.19 -3.80 -14.22
N LYS A 549 23.47 -5.11 -14.19
CA LYS A 549 22.44 -6.12 -13.95
C LYS A 549 21.79 -6.00 -12.57
N ILE A 550 22.57 -5.70 -11.53
CA ILE A 550 22.03 -5.45 -10.18
C ILE A 550 21.18 -4.18 -10.17
N ARG A 551 21.64 -3.10 -10.82
CA ARG A 551 20.87 -1.85 -10.93
C ARG A 551 19.54 -2.07 -11.65
N GLN A 552 19.55 -2.72 -12.82
CA GLN A 552 18.34 -3.06 -13.58
C GLN A 552 17.37 -3.91 -12.74
N SER A 553 17.91 -4.85 -11.96
CA SER A 553 17.11 -5.71 -11.08
C SER A 553 16.50 -4.93 -9.91
N LEU A 554 17.28 -4.08 -9.25
CA LEU A 554 16.81 -3.17 -8.20
C LEU A 554 15.67 -2.29 -8.71
N LEU A 555 15.85 -1.67 -9.88
CA LEU A 555 14.86 -0.77 -10.47
C LEU A 555 13.59 -1.51 -10.86
N THR A 556 13.71 -2.68 -11.50
CA THR A 556 12.57 -3.51 -11.89
C THR A 556 11.77 -3.98 -10.67
N MET A 557 12.45 -4.56 -9.67
CA MET A 557 11.75 -5.07 -8.49
C MET A 557 11.18 -3.96 -7.62
N THR A 558 11.85 -2.81 -7.53
CA THR A 558 11.28 -1.63 -6.86
C THR A 558 10.05 -1.13 -7.62
N TYR A 559 10.09 -1.03 -8.95
CA TYR A 559 8.93 -0.60 -9.75
C TYR A 559 7.68 -1.47 -9.53
N LEU A 560 7.87 -2.80 -9.46
CA LEU A 560 6.76 -3.76 -9.34
C LEU A 560 6.21 -3.87 -7.92
N SER A 561 7.07 -3.77 -6.92
CA SER A 561 6.72 -4.01 -5.51
C SER A 561 6.63 -2.73 -4.67
N SER A 562 6.95 -1.56 -5.23
CA SER A 562 6.91 -0.25 -4.56
C SER A 562 6.00 0.72 -5.33
N GLY A 563 5.45 1.70 -4.61
CA GLY A 563 4.76 2.83 -5.23
C GLY A 563 5.73 3.90 -5.74
N ARG A 564 6.99 3.91 -5.28
CA ARG A 564 8.01 4.89 -5.66
C ARG A 564 9.45 4.40 -5.50
N VAL A 565 10.39 5.14 -6.08
CA VAL A 565 11.83 5.02 -5.75
C VAL A 565 12.23 6.20 -4.87
N ASP A 566 12.72 5.92 -3.66
CA ASP A 566 13.42 6.90 -2.82
C ASP A 566 14.93 6.69 -3.03
N LEU A 567 15.72 7.76 -3.17
CA LEU A 567 17.11 7.74 -3.63
C LEU A 567 18.07 8.21 -2.55
N ALA A 568 19.18 7.48 -2.44
CA ALA A 568 20.36 7.86 -1.65
C ALA A 568 21.62 8.07 -2.51
N THR A 569 21.46 8.10 -3.85
CA THR A 569 22.51 8.47 -4.80
C THR A 569 22.32 9.93 -5.21
N SER A 570 23.36 10.75 -5.08
CA SER A 570 23.37 12.11 -5.67
C SER A 570 23.27 12.02 -7.20
N PHE A 571 22.51 12.92 -7.81
CA PHE A 571 22.39 13.01 -9.26
C PHE A 571 23.72 13.35 -9.95
N SER A 572 24.69 13.93 -9.23
CA SER A 572 26.05 14.13 -9.76
C SER A 572 26.77 12.82 -10.14
N LEU A 573 26.31 11.68 -9.60
CA LEU A 573 26.87 10.35 -9.87
C LEU A 573 26.10 9.58 -10.95
N PHE A 574 25.07 10.18 -11.58
CA PHE A 574 24.33 9.55 -12.67
C PHE A 574 25.17 9.59 -13.96
N THR A 575 25.75 8.45 -14.30
CA THR A 575 26.37 8.22 -15.62
C THR A 575 25.28 8.03 -16.69
N PRO A 576 25.62 8.12 -17.99
CA PRO A 576 24.66 7.82 -19.06
C PRO A 576 23.98 6.45 -18.92
N GLU A 577 24.70 5.44 -18.44
CA GLU A 577 24.16 4.10 -18.22
C GLU A 577 23.19 4.05 -17.04
N ILE A 578 23.47 4.79 -15.96
CA ILE A 578 22.55 4.91 -14.83
C ILE A 578 21.29 5.65 -15.26
N THR A 579 21.43 6.79 -15.94
CA THR A 579 20.28 7.54 -16.48
C THR A 579 19.45 6.66 -17.41
N HIS A 580 20.10 5.93 -18.32
CA HIS A 580 19.41 5.02 -19.24
C HIS A 580 18.57 4.01 -18.46
N ASP A 581 19.17 3.20 -17.57
CA ASP A 581 18.44 2.17 -16.83
C ASP A 581 17.32 2.76 -15.97
N PHE A 582 17.58 3.89 -15.30
CA PHE A 582 16.61 4.57 -14.46
C PHE A 582 15.43 5.13 -15.26
N SER A 583 15.68 5.64 -16.47
CA SER A 583 14.62 6.17 -17.35
C SER A 583 13.63 5.11 -17.81
N ARG A 584 14.04 3.84 -17.89
CA ARG A 584 13.20 2.73 -18.39
C ARG A 584 12.05 2.38 -17.43
N ILE A 585 12.09 2.85 -16.19
CA ILE A 585 11.01 2.64 -15.21
C ILE A 585 10.07 3.86 -15.05
N TYR A 586 10.25 4.91 -15.87
CA TYR A 586 9.39 6.10 -15.83
C TYR A 586 8.71 6.40 -17.18
N PRO A 587 7.45 6.87 -17.16
CA PRO A 587 6.65 7.17 -15.96
C PRO A 587 6.05 5.92 -15.28
N HIS A 588 5.67 6.05 -14.01
CA HIS A 588 4.95 4.98 -13.31
C HIS A 588 3.51 4.82 -13.86
N TYR A 589 3.02 3.58 -13.93
CA TYR A 589 1.61 3.31 -14.27
C TYR A 589 0.66 3.75 -13.15
N LYS A 590 -0.58 4.11 -13.49
CA LYS A 590 -1.54 4.78 -12.58
C LYS A 590 -2.55 3.85 -11.93
N GLU A 591 -2.64 2.62 -12.41
CA GLU A 591 -3.63 1.64 -11.99
C GLU A 591 -3.42 1.23 -10.53
N ALA A 592 -4.52 1.11 -9.79
CA ALA A 592 -4.54 0.69 -8.39
C ALA A 592 -4.37 -0.83 -8.24
N LYS A 593 -3.24 -1.36 -8.74
CA LYS A 593 -2.84 -2.77 -8.59
C LYS A 593 -1.32 -2.87 -8.65
N THR A 594 -0.76 -3.99 -8.17
CA THR A 594 0.66 -4.32 -8.31
C THR A 594 0.82 -5.79 -8.69
N ALA A 595 2.05 -6.22 -8.96
CA ALA A 595 2.32 -7.57 -9.43
C ALA A 595 2.02 -8.64 -8.36
N ARG A 596 1.33 -9.71 -8.75
CA ARG A 596 1.03 -10.87 -7.91
C ARG A 596 2.29 -11.73 -7.72
N PRO A 597 2.65 -12.13 -6.49
CA PRO A 597 3.76 -13.07 -6.27
C PRO A 597 3.29 -14.52 -6.50
N LEU A 598 3.37 -15.02 -7.74
CA LEU A 598 2.75 -16.28 -8.16
C LEU A 598 3.25 -17.52 -7.38
N ASP A 599 4.51 -17.51 -6.94
CA ASP A 599 5.09 -18.61 -6.19
C ASP A 599 4.99 -18.45 -4.66
N ALA A 600 4.32 -17.40 -4.15
CA ALA A 600 4.22 -17.13 -2.71
C ALA A 600 3.68 -18.30 -1.88
N PHE A 601 2.80 -19.13 -2.46
CA PHE A 601 2.14 -20.25 -1.80
C PHE A 601 2.79 -21.61 -2.14
N THR A 602 4.04 -21.62 -2.61
CA THR A 602 4.77 -22.86 -2.94
C THR A 602 5.76 -23.29 -1.85
N GLY A 603 5.86 -22.53 -0.76
CA GLY A 603 6.79 -22.78 0.36
C GLY A 603 8.11 -22.00 0.28
N VAL A 604 8.29 -21.16 -0.73
CA VAL A 604 9.45 -20.25 -0.83
C VAL A 604 9.42 -19.18 0.25
N ALA A 605 10.60 -18.81 0.76
CA ALA A 605 10.72 -17.83 1.84
C ALA A 605 10.49 -16.38 1.38
N ASP A 606 10.92 -16.08 0.16
CA ASP A 606 10.87 -14.79 -0.53
C ASP A 606 10.44 -15.11 -1.98
N PRO A 607 9.31 -14.56 -2.50
CA PRO A 607 8.80 -14.93 -3.83
C PRO A 607 9.73 -14.52 -4.97
N GLN A 608 9.80 -15.36 -6.00
CA GLN A 608 10.70 -15.22 -7.15
C GLN A 608 9.96 -14.95 -8.47
N VAL A 609 8.65 -15.17 -8.52
CA VAL A 609 7.85 -14.96 -9.74
C VAL A 609 6.77 -13.93 -9.47
N TYR A 610 6.78 -12.85 -10.25
CA TYR A 610 5.79 -11.79 -10.14
C TYR A 610 5.03 -11.60 -11.47
N ASP A 611 3.70 -11.56 -11.40
CA ASP A 611 2.81 -11.34 -12.55
C ASP A 611 2.07 -10.01 -12.40
N LEU A 612 2.41 -9.06 -13.27
CA LEU A 612 1.59 -7.87 -13.49
C LEU A 612 0.73 -8.10 -14.73
N GLU A 613 -0.50 -8.55 -14.52
CA GLU A 613 -1.54 -8.59 -15.53
C GLU A 613 -1.84 -7.16 -15.98
N LEU A 614 -1.59 -6.80 -17.25
CA LEU A 614 -1.98 -5.51 -17.81
C LEU A 614 -3.39 -5.62 -18.41
N THR A 615 -3.59 -6.65 -19.23
CA THR A 615 -4.88 -7.11 -19.76
C THR A 615 -4.95 -8.64 -19.64
N PRO A 616 -6.13 -9.27 -19.81
CA PRO A 616 -6.25 -10.74 -19.77
C PRO A 616 -5.34 -11.49 -20.77
N ASP A 617 -4.90 -10.84 -21.85
CA ASP A 617 -4.06 -11.41 -22.91
C ASP A 617 -2.64 -10.82 -22.94
N TRP A 618 -2.29 -9.93 -21.99
CA TRP A 618 -0.98 -9.28 -21.92
C TRP A 618 -0.53 -9.12 -20.46
N HIS A 619 0.51 -9.88 -20.13
CA HIS A 619 1.11 -9.94 -18.81
C HIS A 619 2.57 -9.53 -18.85
N GLN A 620 3.06 -8.98 -17.73
CA GLN A 620 4.47 -8.79 -17.48
C GLN A 620 4.91 -9.73 -16.37
N ILE A 621 5.72 -10.71 -16.74
CA ILE A 621 6.24 -11.75 -15.85
C ILE A 621 7.67 -11.40 -15.49
N THR A 622 7.92 -11.21 -14.21
CA THR A 622 9.25 -10.97 -13.69
C THR A 622 9.75 -12.17 -12.93
N PHE A 623 10.91 -12.66 -13.35
CA PHE A 623 11.68 -13.67 -12.63
C PHE A 623 12.74 -12.97 -11.81
N TYR A 624 12.85 -13.26 -10.52
CA TYR A 624 13.83 -12.67 -9.62
C TYR A 624 14.48 -13.76 -8.78
N ASN A 625 15.79 -13.95 -8.96
CA ASN A 625 16.52 -14.93 -8.17
C ASN A 625 16.82 -14.38 -6.78
N THR A 626 16.09 -14.90 -5.79
CA THR A 626 16.24 -14.54 -4.37
C THR A 626 17.23 -15.44 -3.64
N SER A 627 17.77 -16.46 -4.29
CA SER A 627 18.74 -17.39 -3.71
C SER A 627 20.15 -16.80 -3.67
N GLY A 628 21.04 -17.45 -2.90
CA GLY A 628 22.45 -17.07 -2.79
C GLY A 628 23.33 -17.58 -3.93
N GLU A 629 22.79 -18.35 -4.86
CA GLU A 629 23.52 -18.97 -5.98
C GLU A 629 22.80 -18.77 -7.31
N LYS A 630 23.45 -19.12 -8.42
CA LYS A 630 22.81 -19.09 -9.73
C LYS A 630 21.71 -20.15 -9.78
N ALA A 631 20.51 -19.76 -10.20
CA ALA A 631 19.37 -20.66 -10.27
C ALA A 631 18.47 -20.35 -11.47
N GLU A 632 17.79 -21.38 -11.97
CA GLU A 632 16.66 -21.21 -12.87
C GLU A 632 15.43 -20.77 -12.08
N VAL A 633 14.80 -19.68 -12.49
CA VAL A 633 13.49 -19.25 -11.99
C VAL A 633 12.48 -19.39 -13.11
N SER A 634 11.36 -20.09 -12.85
CA SER A 634 10.36 -20.40 -13.89
C SER A 634 8.93 -20.39 -13.38
N THR A 635 7.98 -20.28 -14.31
CA THR A 635 6.53 -20.39 -14.07
C THR A 635 5.84 -21.11 -15.23
N ALA A 636 4.69 -21.73 -14.96
CA ALA A 636 3.85 -22.30 -16.02
C ALA A 636 2.98 -21.22 -16.67
N ILE A 637 2.76 -21.30 -17.99
CA ILE A 637 1.88 -20.36 -18.68
C ILE A 637 0.41 -20.58 -18.28
N SER A 638 -0.03 -21.83 -18.24
CA SER A 638 -1.37 -22.24 -17.81
C SER A 638 -1.34 -23.01 -16.48
N GLY A 639 -2.49 -23.11 -15.81
CA GLY A 639 -2.63 -23.80 -14.52
C GLY A 639 -3.22 -22.92 -13.43
N GLN A 640 -3.22 -23.41 -12.19
CA GLN A 640 -3.70 -22.63 -11.04
C GLN A 640 -2.61 -21.66 -10.58
N ARG A 641 -2.95 -20.38 -10.37
CA ARG A 641 -1.98 -19.36 -9.97
C ARG A 641 -1.28 -19.66 -8.66
N VAL A 642 -2.03 -20.19 -7.69
CA VAL A 642 -1.51 -20.62 -6.38
C VAL A 642 -0.37 -21.64 -6.48
N ASP A 643 -0.27 -22.37 -7.59
CA ASP A 643 0.76 -23.38 -7.85
C ASP A 643 1.87 -22.85 -8.80
N ASN A 644 2.15 -21.54 -8.78
CA ASN A 644 3.13 -20.87 -9.63
C ASN A 644 2.85 -21.04 -11.15
N ALA A 645 1.69 -20.52 -11.56
CA ALA A 645 1.30 -20.39 -12.96
C ALA A 645 0.70 -19.00 -13.25
N ILE A 646 0.77 -18.54 -14.50
CA ILE A 646 0.15 -17.26 -14.91
C ILE A 646 -1.39 -17.39 -14.97
N GLY A 647 -1.87 -18.57 -15.34
CA GLY A 647 -3.31 -18.87 -15.47
C GLY A 647 -3.89 -18.51 -16.83
N LEU A 648 -3.07 -18.57 -17.88
CA LEU A 648 -3.45 -18.32 -19.27
C LEU A 648 -4.05 -19.57 -19.94
N ASP A 649 -4.70 -19.40 -21.09
CA ASP A 649 -5.34 -20.47 -21.86
C ASP A 649 -4.28 -21.49 -22.37
N PRO A 650 -4.39 -22.79 -22.00
CA PRO A 650 -3.45 -23.82 -22.41
C PRO A 650 -3.46 -24.14 -23.91
N GLN A 651 -4.53 -23.81 -24.64
CA GLN A 651 -4.68 -24.10 -26.08
C GLN A 651 -4.18 -22.96 -26.98
N ALA A 652 -3.92 -21.79 -26.41
CA ALA A 652 -3.42 -20.64 -27.15
C ALA A 652 -1.88 -20.67 -27.30
N HIS A 653 -1.35 -19.71 -28.04
CA HIS A 653 0.09 -19.44 -28.13
C HIS A 653 0.39 -18.02 -27.65
N TYR A 654 1.61 -17.81 -27.16
CA TYR A 654 2.03 -16.55 -26.58
C TYR A 654 3.40 -16.12 -27.10
N HIS A 655 3.53 -14.86 -27.51
CA HIS A 655 4.83 -14.22 -27.71
C HIS A 655 5.45 -13.88 -26.35
N ALA A 656 6.72 -14.25 -26.16
CA ALA A 656 7.50 -13.89 -24.98
C ALA A 656 8.70 -13.02 -25.38
N TYR A 657 8.89 -11.88 -24.71
CA TYR A 657 9.97 -10.93 -25.00
C TYR A 657 10.60 -10.42 -23.71
N GLU A 658 11.92 -10.56 -23.56
CA GLU A 658 12.68 -10.09 -22.39
C GLU A 658 13.27 -8.70 -22.67
N PHE A 659 12.97 -7.77 -21.77
CA PHE A 659 13.24 -6.35 -21.98
C PHE A 659 14.73 -5.99 -21.91
N TRP A 660 15.44 -6.38 -20.84
CA TRP A 660 16.78 -5.86 -20.56
C TRP A 660 17.86 -6.40 -21.50
N THR A 661 17.70 -7.64 -21.94
CA THR A 661 18.56 -8.30 -22.94
C THR A 661 18.07 -8.10 -24.37
N ASN A 662 16.93 -7.41 -24.54
CA ASN A 662 16.28 -7.18 -25.83
C ASN A 662 16.10 -8.48 -26.65
N GLN A 663 15.61 -9.53 -26.00
CA GLN A 663 15.57 -10.88 -26.54
C GLN A 663 14.14 -11.38 -26.72
N TYR A 664 13.77 -11.74 -27.96
CA TYR A 664 12.56 -12.54 -28.21
C TYR A 664 12.80 -14.00 -27.78
N LEU A 665 11.98 -14.48 -26.84
CA LEU A 665 12.07 -15.82 -26.26
C LEU A 665 11.26 -16.87 -27.04
N GLY A 666 10.46 -16.43 -28.03
CA GLY A 666 9.74 -17.32 -28.93
C GLY A 666 8.22 -17.18 -28.85
N LYS A 667 7.56 -17.95 -29.73
CA LYS A 667 6.12 -18.22 -29.72
C LYS A 667 5.91 -19.52 -28.95
N LEU A 668 5.45 -19.41 -27.72
CA LEU A 668 5.33 -20.52 -26.77
C LEU A 668 3.89 -21.06 -26.76
N PRO A 669 3.67 -22.39 -26.73
CA PRO A 669 2.34 -22.94 -26.51
C PRO A 669 1.87 -22.66 -25.07
N GLY A 670 0.57 -22.52 -24.86
CA GLY A 670 -0.03 -22.22 -23.55
C GLY A 670 0.23 -23.30 -22.48
N SER A 671 0.59 -24.51 -22.88
CA SER A 671 1.02 -25.60 -22.00
C SER A 671 2.49 -25.52 -21.58
N ALA A 672 3.27 -24.58 -22.11
CA ALA A 672 4.70 -24.48 -21.81
C ALA A 672 4.96 -23.92 -20.40
N ARG A 673 6.21 -24.16 -19.96
CA ARG A 673 6.84 -23.40 -18.87
C ARG A 673 7.83 -22.42 -19.48
N ILE A 674 7.93 -21.25 -18.86
CA ILE A 674 8.90 -20.22 -19.22
C ILE A 674 9.79 -19.95 -18.00
N GLY A 675 11.10 -19.83 -18.22
CA GLY A 675 12.07 -19.62 -17.16
C GLY A 675 13.35 -18.96 -17.65
N ARG A 676 14.19 -18.54 -16.70
CA ARG A 676 15.50 -17.90 -16.94
C ARG A 676 16.52 -18.35 -15.91
N ASP A 677 17.72 -18.65 -16.37
CA ASP A 677 18.90 -18.78 -15.52
C ASP A 677 19.39 -17.39 -15.07
N LEU A 678 19.41 -17.17 -13.77
CA LEU A 678 19.71 -15.88 -13.17
C LEU A 678 20.79 -16.01 -12.09
N GLU A 679 21.74 -15.08 -12.06
CA GLU A 679 22.66 -14.93 -10.93
C GLU A 679 21.93 -14.41 -9.69
N PRO A 680 22.51 -14.54 -8.48
CA PRO A 680 21.91 -14.00 -7.26
C PRO A 680 21.52 -12.52 -7.39
N ASN A 681 20.32 -12.19 -6.93
CA ASN A 681 19.75 -10.83 -6.98
C ASN A 681 19.53 -10.26 -8.39
N HIS A 682 19.64 -11.07 -9.45
CA HIS A 682 19.27 -10.64 -10.80
C HIS A 682 17.79 -10.93 -11.10
N CYS A 683 17.18 -10.11 -11.94
CA CYS A 683 15.86 -10.36 -12.49
C CYS A 683 15.85 -10.39 -14.03
N ALA A 684 14.76 -10.89 -14.60
CA ALA A 684 14.41 -10.76 -16.00
C ALA A 684 12.95 -10.29 -16.09
N MET A 685 12.66 -9.35 -17.02
CA MET A 685 11.33 -8.77 -17.21
C MET A 685 10.79 -9.21 -18.56
N VAL A 686 9.78 -10.08 -18.56
CA VAL A 686 9.27 -10.74 -19.75
C VAL A 686 7.82 -10.32 -20.04
N SER A 687 7.58 -9.75 -21.21
CA SER A 687 6.22 -9.51 -21.71
C SER A 687 5.70 -10.80 -22.32
N VAL A 688 4.57 -11.29 -21.84
CA VAL A 688 3.86 -12.47 -22.36
C VAL A 688 2.55 -12.00 -22.97
N ARG A 689 2.38 -12.17 -24.28
CA ARG A 689 1.18 -11.71 -25.02
C ARG A 689 0.57 -12.81 -25.86
N LYS A 690 -0.75 -12.93 -25.84
CA LYS A 690 -1.45 -13.86 -26.72
C LYS A 690 -1.17 -13.53 -28.19
N VAL A 691 -0.86 -14.56 -28.96
CA VAL A 691 -0.66 -14.47 -30.42
C VAL A 691 -2.00 -14.16 -31.09
N GLN A 692 -2.01 -13.17 -31.96
CA GLN A 692 -3.14 -12.75 -32.79
C GLN A 692 -3.02 -13.32 -34.21
N GLY A 693 -4.14 -13.39 -34.93
CA GLY A 693 -4.17 -13.78 -36.34
C GLY A 693 -3.75 -12.67 -37.32
N HIS A 694 -3.13 -11.59 -36.82
CA HIS A 694 -2.71 -10.42 -37.60
C HIS A 694 -1.46 -9.80 -36.96
N PRO A 695 -0.75 -8.90 -37.65
CA PRO A 695 0.40 -8.21 -37.09
C PRO A 695 0.09 -7.52 -35.76
N GLN A 696 1.01 -7.60 -34.80
CA GLN A 696 0.83 -7.00 -33.47
C GLN A 696 2.15 -6.50 -32.89
N VAL A 697 2.08 -5.42 -32.10
CA VAL A 697 3.22 -5.00 -31.27
C VAL A 697 3.44 -6.03 -30.16
N ILE A 698 4.70 -6.44 -29.97
CA ILE A 698 5.08 -7.40 -28.91
C ILE A 698 6.07 -6.81 -27.90
N SER A 699 6.85 -5.80 -28.26
CA SER A 699 7.77 -5.12 -27.33
C SER A 699 8.20 -3.73 -27.83
N THR A 700 8.87 -3.01 -26.95
CA THR A 700 9.51 -1.71 -27.18
C THR A 700 10.80 -1.62 -26.36
N ASN A 701 11.73 -0.72 -26.72
CA ASN A 701 12.97 -0.47 -25.97
C ASN A 701 12.87 0.66 -24.92
N ARG A 702 11.70 1.28 -24.74
CA ARG A 702 11.55 2.53 -23.98
C ARG A 702 11.20 2.32 -22.52
N HIS A 703 10.25 1.44 -22.21
CA HIS A 703 9.75 1.27 -20.86
C HIS A 703 9.68 -0.23 -20.51
N ILE A 704 9.96 -0.61 -19.26
CA ILE A 704 9.95 -2.03 -18.83
C ILE A 704 8.60 -2.72 -19.01
N LEU A 705 7.51 -1.96 -19.15
CA LEU A 705 6.18 -2.46 -19.49
C LEU A 705 5.94 -2.61 -21.01
N GLN A 706 6.98 -2.43 -21.82
CA GLN A 706 7.08 -2.84 -23.21
C GLN A 706 5.95 -2.29 -24.10
N GLY A 707 5.57 -1.02 -23.96
CA GLY A 707 4.52 -0.39 -24.76
C GLY A 707 3.24 -0.06 -24.00
N TRP A 708 3.10 -0.47 -22.73
CA TRP A 708 1.90 -0.13 -21.94
C TRP A 708 1.79 1.38 -21.65
N VAL A 709 2.95 2.03 -21.47
CA VAL A 709 3.02 3.40 -20.96
C VAL A 709 3.22 4.40 -22.09
N GLU A 710 4.02 4.01 -23.08
CA GLU A 710 4.52 4.88 -24.14
C GLU A 710 3.81 4.70 -25.49
N LEU A 711 2.97 3.68 -25.65
CA LEU A 711 2.12 3.51 -26.84
C LEU A 711 0.64 3.73 -26.50
N LYS A 712 -0.07 4.41 -27.40
CA LYS A 712 -1.50 4.70 -27.30
C LYS A 712 -2.20 4.32 -28.60
N ASP A 713 -3.47 3.96 -28.51
CA ASP A 713 -4.36 3.72 -29.65
C ASP A 713 -3.81 2.71 -30.68
N VAL A 714 -3.04 1.72 -30.24
CA VAL A 714 -2.48 0.68 -31.11
C VAL A 714 -3.61 -0.21 -31.62
N ARG A 715 -3.83 -0.22 -32.93
CA ARG A 715 -4.93 -0.96 -33.56
C ARG A 715 -4.56 -1.52 -34.93
N TRP A 716 -5.09 -2.70 -35.22
CA TRP A 716 -5.06 -3.31 -36.54
C TRP A 716 -6.34 -2.98 -37.31
N ASN A 717 -6.22 -2.56 -38.58
CA ASN A 717 -7.33 -2.41 -39.50
C ASN A 717 -7.24 -3.51 -40.57
N ALA A 718 -8.14 -4.50 -40.49
CA ALA A 718 -8.17 -5.63 -41.41
C ALA A 718 -8.49 -5.24 -42.86
N LYS A 719 -9.29 -4.19 -43.09
CA LYS A 719 -9.69 -3.75 -44.43
C LYS A 719 -8.53 -3.10 -45.19
N SER A 720 -7.78 -2.24 -44.51
CA SER A 720 -6.63 -1.56 -45.10
C SER A 720 -5.31 -2.29 -44.89
N ARG A 721 -5.28 -3.35 -44.06
CA ARG A 721 -4.08 -4.08 -43.63
C ARG A 721 -3.02 -3.17 -43.01
N ILE A 722 -3.46 -2.30 -42.10
CA ILE A 722 -2.59 -1.33 -41.42
C ILE A 722 -2.59 -1.59 -39.92
N LEU A 723 -1.40 -1.72 -39.34
CA LEU A 723 -1.17 -1.59 -37.90
C LEU A 723 -0.75 -0.15 -37.61
N ALA A 724 -1.46 0.56 -36.75
CA ALA A 724 -1.15 1.96 -36.44
C ALA A 724 -1.30 2.26 -34.94
N GLY A 725 -0.65 3.33 -34.48
CA GLY A 725 -0.77 3.83 -33.12
C GLY A 725 -0.08 5.18 -32.93
N THR A 726 -0.07 5.65 -31.69
CA THR A 726 0.65 6.84 -31.25
C THR A 726 1.76 6.44 -30.30
N ALA A 727 2.95 7.00 -30.48
CA ALA A 727 4.14 6.75 -29.67
C ALA A 727 4.58 8.03 -28.95
N SER A 728 4.75 7.98 -27.63
CA SER A 728 5.38 9.03 -26.84
C SER A 728 6.91 8.93 -26.94
N VAL A 729 7.49 9.57 -27.96
CA VAL A 729 8.94 9.53 -28.25
C VAL A 729 9.70 10.52 -27.38
N ILE A 730 10.86 10.10 -26.87
CA ILE A 730 11.79 10.96 -26.14
C ILE A 730 12.83 11.54 -27.11
N GLY A 731 13.07 12.84 -27.01
CA GLY A 731 13.99 13.56 -27.88
C GLY A 731 15.44 13.11 -27.70
N GLY A 732 16.10 12.83 -28.82
CA GLY A 732 17.53 12.49 -28.87
C GLY A 732 17.88 11.02 -28.63
N GLU A 733 16.89 10.13 -28.55
CA GLU A 733 17.11 8.67 -28.53
C GLU A 733 16.24 7.93 -29.58
N PRO A 734 16.72 6.82 -30.17
CA PRO A 734 15.91 6.00 -31.05
C PRO A 734 14.88 5.20 -30.26
N PHE A 735 13.60 5.39 -30.59
CA PHE A 735 12.50 4.60 -30.05
C PHE A 735 12.20 3.41 -30.97
N GLU A 736 12.45 2.20 -30.49
CA GLU A 736 12.23 0.97 -31.24
C GLU A 736 10.91 0.29 -30.81
N ILE A 737 10.09 -0.07 -31.80
CA ILE A 737 8.89 -0.90 -31.64
C ILE A 737 9.14 -2.23 -32.36
N VAL A 738 8.96 -3.33 -31.65
CA VAL A 738 9.07 -4.68 -32.22
C VAL A 738 7.67 -5.22 -32.50
N VAL A 739 7.45 -5.62 -33.75
CA VAL A 739 6.17 -6.14 -34.25
C VAL A 739 6.36 -7.60 -34.65
N ALA A 740 5.44 -8.45 -34.20
CA ALA A 740 5.28 -9.78 -34.77
C ALA A 740 4.42 -9.65 -36.03
N ASP A 741 4.95 -10.08 -37.17
CA ASP A 741 4.29 -9.94 -38.45
C ASP A 741 3.20 -11.00 -38.66
N ASN A 742 3.23 -12.08 -37.86
CA ASN A 742 2.22 -13.14 -37.84
C ASN A 742 1.83 -13.62 -39.25
N GLU A 743 2.85 -14.05 -40.00
CA GLU A 743 2.76 -14.58 -41.37
C GLU A 743 2.45 -13.53 -42.47
N ALA A 744 2.19 -12.28 -42.11
CA ALA A 744 2.14 -11.18 -43.07
C ALA A 744 3.54 -10.62 -43.36
N LYS A 745 3.64 -9.74 -44.36
CA LYS A 745 4.88 -9.05 -44.71
C LYS A 745 4.72 -7.54 -44.64
N ALA A 746 5.56 -6.91 -43.84
CA ALA A 746 5.60 -5.46 -43.69
C ALA A 746 6.11 -4.80 -44.99
N LEU A 747 5.42 -3.77 -45.46
CA LEU A 747 5.72 -3.08 -46.71
C LEU A 747 6.27 -1.68 -46.50
N LYS A 748 5.58 -0.87 -45.70
CA LYS A 748 5.87 0.56 -45.59
C LYS A 748 5.52 1.08 -44.21
N LEU A 749 6.49 1.73 -43.58
CA LEU A 749 6.30 2.51 -42.37
C LEU A 749 6.14 3.99 -42.74
N GLU A 750 5.11 4.62 -42.20
CA GLU A 750 4.94 6.06 -42.21
C GLU A 750 4.84 6.58 -40.78
N ALA A 751 5.44 7.73 -40.52
CA ALA A 751 5.27 8.44 -39.26
C ALA A 751 5.16 9.94 -39.47
N LYS A 752 4.37 10.60 -38.62
CA LYS A 752 4.22 12.05 -38.58
C LYS A 752 4.88 12.60 -37.32
N GLY A 753 5.80 13.55 -37.48
CA GLY A 753 6.49 14.22 -36.38
C GLY A 753 7.81 13.59 -35.96
N ALA A 754 8.27 12.53 -36.64
CA ALA A 754 9.58 11.91 -36.42
C ALA A 754 10.13 11.32 -37.71
N LYS A 755 11.46 11.11 -37.73
CA LYS A 755 12.09 10.21 -38.70
C LYS A 755 11.67 8.79 -38.37
N ALA A 756 11.30 8.02 -39.39
CA ALA A 756 10.90 6.63 -39.26
C ALA A 756 11.78 5.73 -40.15
N ASP A 757 12.19 4.59 -39.61
CA ASP A 757 12.93 3.56 -40.33
C ASP A 757 12.31 2.18 -40.05
N LEU A 758 12.19 1.36 -41.08
CA LEU A 758 11.67 0.00 -40.99
C LEU A 758 12.79 -0.97 -41.37
N SER A 759 13.12 -1.87 -40.47
CA SER A 759 14.13 -2.91 -40.68
C SER A 759 13.61 -4.28 -40.26
N ALA A 760 14.17 -5.33 -40.85
CA ALA A 760 13.91 -6.69 -40.41
C ALA A 760 14.53 -6.91 -39.03
N HIS A 761 13.80 -7.57 -38.13
CA HIS A 761 14.39 -8.04 -36.88
C HIS A 761 15.32 -9.24 -37.14
N PRO A 762 16.38 -9.47 -36.34
CA PRO A 762 17.23 -10.67 -36.48
C PRO A 762 16.50 -12.01 -36.37
N VAL A 763 15.28 -12.01 -35.83
CA VAL A 763 14.40 -13.20 -35.78
C VAL A 763 13.39 -13.09 -36.90
N ALA A 764 13.32 -14.13 -37.74
CA ALA A 764 12.38 -14.20 -38.85
C ALA A 764 10.92 -14.06 -38.39
N GLY A 765 10.12 -13.34 -39.18
CA GLY A 765 8.71 -13.06 -38.88
C GLY A 765 8.48 -11.94 -37.86
N LEU A 766 9.53 -11.21 -37.47
CA LEU A 766 9.44 -9.98 -36.70
C LEU A 766 10.01 -8.79 -37.49
N SER A 767 9.41 -7.62 -37.29
CA SER A 767 9.83 -6.35 -37.85
C SER A 767 10.21 -5.36 -36.75
N ARG A 768 11.12 -4.43 -37.05
CA ARG A 768 11.55 -3.35 -36.16
C ARG A 768 11.27 -1.99 -36.79
N LEU A 769 10.50 -1.18 -36.07
CA LEU A 769 10.21 0.21 -36.43
C LEU A 769 11.04 1.10 -35.52
N THR A 770 11.83 1.99 -36.09
CA THR A 770 12.63 2.97 -35.33
C THR A 770 12.10 4.37 -35.58
N LEU A 771 11.65 5.03 -34.53
CA LEU A 771 11.18 6.41 -34.54
C LEU A 771 12.23 7.31 -33.86
N SER A 772 12.53 8.46 -34.45
CA SER A 772 13.51 9.39 -33.88
C SER A 772 13.06 10.84 -34.05
N ALA A 773 13.06 11.58 -32.94
CA ALA A 773 12.74 12.99 -32.89
C ALA A 773 13.82 13.76 -32.10
N ALA A 774 13.95 15.06 -32.36
CA ALA A 774 14.89 15.92 -31.65
C ALA A 774 14.39 16.27 -30.24
N GLU A 775 13.07 16.39 -30.08
CA GLU A 775 12.40 16.75 -28.83
C GLU A 775 11.35 15.70 -28.46
N ASN A 776 10.91 15.72 -27.20
CA ASN A 776 9.82 14.87 -26.75
C ASN A 776 8.55 15.19 -27.53
N THR A 777 7.95 14.19 -28.17
CA THR A 777 6.77 14.41 -29.02
C THR A 777 5.92 13.16 -29.15
N GLU A 778 4.64 13.36 -29.47
CA GLU A 778 3.74 12.28 -29.85
C GLU A 778 3.87 12.02 -31.35
N VAL A 779 4.24 10.79 -31.71
CA VAL A 779 4.44 10.37 -33.09
C VAL A 779 3.31 9.43 -33.51
N LEU A 780 2.53 9.87 -34.48
CA LEU A 780 1.57 9.00 -35.15
C LEU A 780 2.32 8.13 -36.15
N TRP A 781 2.18 6.81 -36.04
CA TRP A 781 2.83 5.86 -36.93
C TRP A 781 1.84 4.86 -37.52
N SER A 782 2.13 4.38 -38.73
CA SER A 782 1.37 3.33 -39.40
C SER A 782 2.28 2.43 -40.22
N LEU A 783 2.11 1.13 -40.05
CA LEU A 783 2.79 0.09 -40.79
C LEU A 783 1.80 -0.64 -41.70
N GLN A 784 2.01 -0.50 -43.01
CA GLN A 784 1.25 -1.18 -44.05
C GLN A 784 1.80 -2.59 -44.27
N TYR A 785 0.89 -3.55 -44.43
CA TYR A 785 1.19 -4.94 -44.77
C TYR A 785 0.63 -5.31 -46.15
N GLU A 786 1.19 -6.37 -46.75
CA GLU A 786 0.71 -7.01 -48.00
C GLU A 786 -0.76 -7.42 -47.95
#